data_AF-A0A0W1A546-F1
#
_entry.id   AF-A0A0W1A546-F1
#
_cell.length_a   1.000
_cell.length_b   1.000
_cell.length_c   1.000
_cell.angle_alpha   90.00
_cell.angle_beta   90.00
_cell.angle_gamma   90.00
#
_symmetry.space_group_name_H-M   'P 1'
#
loop_
_entity.id
_entity.type
_entity.pdbx_description
1 polymer ?
#
loop_
_entity_poly.entity_id
_entity_poly.type
_entity_poly.pdbx_seq_one_letter_code
_entity_poly.pdbx_strand_id
1 'polypeptide(L)'
;MATSSLILRSFLEIEENGVNVQLSPEESAKNLLKHNKLLNGGDFLTPLSYYLSILDETDVTLIKYINNEIELDHQLHALRIAYLLLLAQQEYELNQRNFDNQKKYEEHKRKCIALIDTIVLNRTGIDNHNYSMPIASDGYPVKYLSIFLGKEFAESMVEMVDHQEVTKNIKAYMGAFNEKRLYWVWCSSLLKTLLAALPTDFFNVTQATTVIKAPDPYTGTLSWALYYFRFSINLTLLLKGTIRGDWLTPDEKKQTWTERFRTQWDKRKFALLNDSVWATGNLLCFFWLTGASLGPWGDLLTVVLLAFDVSLAIWELAEESTKHEKQLNDYNDELDKLDDELSDLLQEAAALDKTLKEEISTFVSPRPRGQNSREQQAGLYQLRPLLTNRLGKRKKLSEEIVEEEELQREVATYISDRQRDQHLQEHYAGLHQLRHLLTKRLGKDNKLAQQIFQIEMKRKSVLKEQDKCIREWATKKRSLIINLIYAISLLAAFFILTMPFIPMAGPALLATGIVGAVLCLAFTVIYNAVKGGMEIYKAKKSAREAREELNAKIDEFEMIKDSLSEDEKRLFFLEIKRLDAETEYQQKMVTYQSMQLVRSILIESLAPAIVFASFVFFPMGIGFAVVGAVIGLAIATHFLIDLNFKPKKDEILTFNENEFQGFLENPDSLKKMPKSSPRLFKESESNKEKSSSDIELEPLFRGSSGDLQVR
;
A
#
# COMPACT_ATOMS: atom_id res chain seq x y z
N MET A 1 -28.72 38.52 32.75
CA MET A 1 -27.88 37.94 31.69
C MET A 1 -26.72 38.90 31.49
N ALA A 2 -25.50 38.45 31.75
CA ALA A 2 -24.32 39.27 31.47
C ALA A 2 -24.20 39.40 29.94
N THR A 3 -24.27 40.62 29.41
CA THR A 3 -24.09 40.91 27.98
C THR A 3 -22.65 40.59 27.55
N SER A 4 -22.42 40.34 26.26
CA SER A 4 -21.07 40.17 25.66
C SER A 4 -20.11 41.32 26.05
N SER A 5 -20.65 42.50 26.37
CA SER A 5 -19.91 43.65 26.88
C SER A 5 -19.29 43.44 28.27
N LEU A 6 -19.85 42.60 29.14
CA LEU A 6 -19.28 42.31 30.46
C LEU A 6 -18.06 41.38 30.37
N ILE A 7 -18.11 40.36 29.51
CA ILE A 7 -16.97 39.46 29.27
C ILE A 7 -15.82 40.22 28.58
N LEU A 8 -16.15 41.06 27.60
CA LEU A 8 -15.17 41.95 26.96
C LEU A 8 -14.57 42.93 27.97
N ARG A 9 -15.38 43.49 28.87
CA ARG A 9 -14.91 44.40 29.92
C ARG A 9 -14.04 43.70 30.96
N SER A 10 -14.38 42.47 31.37
CA SER A 10 -13.53 41.66 32.24
C SER A 10 -12.18 41.35 31.61
N PHE A 11 -12.15 41.12 30.29
CA PHE A 11 -10.92 40.91 29.55
C PHE A 11 -10.09 42.20 29.45
N LEU A 12 -10.73 43.31 29.06
CA LEU A 12 -10.08 44.63 29.01
C LEU A 12 -9.56 45.07 30.39
N GLU A 13 -10.26 44.74 31.47
CA GLU A 13 -9.79 44.98 32.84
C GLU A 13 -8.60 44.08 33.20
N ILE A 14 -8.50 42.85 32.69
CA ILE A 14 -7.30 42.01 32.89
C ILE A 14 -6.10 42.57 32.11
N GLU A 15 -6.33 43.11 30.91
CA GLU A 15 -5.30 43.71 30.06
C GLU A 15 -4.85 45.11 30.55
N GLU A 16 -5.79 46.00 30.89
CA GLU A 16 -5.51 47.35 31.41
C GLU A 16 -4.83 47.33 32.78
N ASN A 17 -5.15 46.34 33.63
CA ASN A 17 -4.50 46.22 34.94
C ASN A 17 -3.05 45.75 34.88
N GLY A 18 -2.47 45.59 33.67
CA GLY A 18 -1.06 45.27 33.49
C GLY A 18 -0.67 43.99 34.24
N VAL A 19 -1.60 43.05 34.37
CA VAL A 19 -1.32 41.76 35.01
C VAL A 19 -0.27 41.08 34.14
N ASN A 20 0.97 41.12 34.64
CA ASN A 20 2.20 40.55 34.10
C ASN A 20 2.05 39.82 32.76
N VAL A 21 2.73 40.34 31.74
CA VAL A 21 3.02 39.71 30.43
C VAL A 21 3.66 38.30 30.56
N GLN A 22 3.85 37.78 31.77
CA GLN A 22 4.39 36.46 32.11
C GLN A 22 3.35 35.39 32.44
N LEU A 23 2.05 35.70 32.55
CA LEU A 23 1.06 34.64 32.81
C LEU A 23 0.90 33.72 31.59
N SER A 24 0.92 32.40 31.83
CA SER A 24 0.55 31.41 30.80
C SER A 24 -0.89 31.69 30.33
N PRO A 25 -1.19 31.57 29.03
CA PRO A 25 -2.56 31.68 28.51
C PRO A 25 -3.58 30.81 29.26
N GLU A 26 -3.14 29.68 29.83
CA GLU A 26 -3.96 28.77 30.63
C GLU A 26 -4.36 29.38 31.98
N GLU A 27 -3.48 30.17 32.60
CA GLU A 27 -3.76 30.85 33.86
C GLU A 27 -4.70 32.04 33.63
N SER A 28 -4.51 32.76 32.51
CA SER A 28 -5.47 33.77 32.05
C SER A 28 -6.85 33.17 31.77
N ALA A 29 -6.93 31.98 31.17
CA ALA A 29 -8.20 31.29 30.93
C ALA A 29 -8.90 30.90 32.24
N LYS A 30 -8.15 30.38 33.21
CA LYS A 30 -8.66 30.07 34.56
C LYS A 30 -9.16 31.31 35.30
N ASN A 31 -8.43 32.41 35.20
CA ASN A 31 -8.83 33.69 35.79
C ASN A 31 -10.10 34.22 35.15
N LEU A 32 -10.20 34.14 33.82
CA LEU A 32 -11.40 34.51 33.07
C LEU A 32 -12.61 33.66 33.47
N LEU A 33 -12.43 32.34 33.63
CA LEU A 33 -13.45 31.42 34.12
C LEU A 33 -13.91 31.76 35.54
N LYS A 34 -12.97 32.02 36.44
CA LYS A 34 -13.25 32.39 37.83
C LYS A 34 -14.03 33.70 37.89
N HIS A 35 -13.63 34.69 37.10
CA HIS A 35 -14.30 35.98 37.02
C HIS A 35 -15.72 35.85 36.43
N ASN A 36 -15.89 35.10 35.34
CA ASN A 36 -17.20 34.86 34.73
C ASN A 36 -18.17 34.16 35.71
N LYS A 37 -17.66 33.20 36.49
CA LYS A 37 -18.44 32.56 37.59
C LYS A 37 -18.90 33.56 38.65
N LEU A 38 -18.05 34.50 39.06
CA LEU A 38 -18.41 35.52 40.06
C LEU A 38 -19.52 36.46 39.57
N LEU A 39 -19.61 36.69 38.27
CA LEU A 39 -20.65 37.51 37.64
C LEU A 39 -21.95 36.74 37.35
N ASN A 40 -22.05 35.46 37.74
CA ASN A 40 -23.11 34.54 37.32
C ASN A 40 -23.28 34.50 35.79
N GLY A 41 -22.19 34.71 35.05
CA GLY A 41 -22.18 34.63 33.60
C GLY A 41 -22.18 33.18 33.12
N GLY A 42 -22.76 32.96 31.94
CA GLY A 42 -22.83 31.65 31.31
C GLY A 42 -21.68 31.39 30.33
N ASP A 43 -21.92 30.39 29.49
CA ASP A 43 -21.11 29.93 28.35
C ASP A 43 -20.40 31.04 27.54
N PHE A 44 -19.16 30.78 27.09
CA PHE A 44 -18.37 31.69 26.24
C PHE A 44 -18.71 31.56 24.75
N LEU A 45 -19.65 30.69 24.35
CA LEU A 45 -19.99 30.46 22.94
C LEU A 45 -20.35 31.74 22.17
N THR A 46 -21.05 32.70 22.79
CA THR A 46 -21.44 33.94 22.09
C THR A 46 -20.22 34.79 21.69
N PRO A 47 -19.35 35.24 22.62
CA PRO A 47 -18.14 35.96 22.22
C PRO A 47 -17.20 35.08 21.40
N LEU A 48 -17.10 33.78 21.69
CA LEU A 48 -16.26 32.86 20.92
C LEU A 48 -16.69 32.79 19.46
N SER A 49 -18.00 32.70 19.17
CA SER A 49 -18.50 32.62 17.80
C SER A 49 -18.12 33.84 16.95
N TYR A 50 -18.11 35.03 17.55
CA TYR A 50 -17.67 36.26 16.88
C TYR A 50 -16.17 36.22 16.55
N TYR A 51 -15.32 35.80 17.49
CA TYR A 51 -13.88 35.71 17.23
C TYR A 51 -13.51 34.54 16.30
N LEU A 52 -14.31 33.48 16.28
CA LEU A 52 -14.15 32.39 15.32
C LEU A 52 -14.50 32.82 13.89
N SER A 53 -15.47 33.72 13.68
CA SER A 53 -15.72 34.25 12.33
C SER A 53 -14.53 35.09 11.83
N ILE A 54 -13.91 35.89 12.71
CA ILE A 54 -12.66 36.61 12.38
C ILE A 54 -11.54 35.63 12.05
N LEU A 55 -11.40 34.54 12.82
CA LEU A 55 -10.43 33.48 12.55
C LEU A 55 -10.65 32.80 11.20
N ASP A 56 -11.91 32.62 10.80
CA ASP A 56 -12.28 31.98 9.54
C ASP A 56 -12.10 32.88 8.32
N GLU A 57 -12.25 34.19 8.49
CA GLU A 57 -11.97 35.21 7.46
C GLU A 57 -10.48 35.54 7.33
N THR A 58 -9.66 35.25 8.35
CA THR A 58 -8.22 35.54 8.34
C THR A 58 -7.44 34.49 7.55
N ASP A 59 -6.93 34.86 6.38
CA ASP A 59 -6.05 34.03 5.56
C ASP A 59 -4.56 34.30 5.86
N VAL A 60 -3.79 33.24 6.10
CA VAL A 60 -2.33 33.26 6.33
C VAL A 60 -1.59 34.01 5.23
N THR A 61 -2.06 33.90 3.99
CA THR A 61 -1.41 34.53 2.83
C THR A 61 -1.61 36.04 2.80
N LEU A 62 -2.75 36.54 3.31
CA LEU A 62 -3.07 37.96 3.31
C LEU A 62 -2.28 38.75 4.36
N ILE A 63 -1.94 38.11 5.49
CA ILE A 63 -1.16 38.73 6.58
C ILE A 63 0.17 39.32 6.09
N LYS A 64 0.82 38.69 5.10
CA LYS A 64 2.09 39.16 4.52
C LYS A 64 1.96 40.50 3.78
N TYR A 65 0.75 40.87 3.38
CA TYR A 65 0.48 42.06 2.59
C TYR A 65 -0.16 43.19 3.41
N ILE A 66 -0.42 42.97 4.71
CA ILE A 66 -0.94 44.00 5.62
C ILE A 66 0.23 44.90 6.03
N ASN A 67 0.39 46.02 5.32
CA ASN A 67 1.42 47.03 5.62
C ASN A 67 1.01 47.98 6.74
N ASN A 68 -0.25 47.94 7.19
CA ASN A 68 -0.77 48.81 8.23
C ASN A 68 -0.54 48.16 9.60
N GLU A 69 0.42 48.67 10.38
CA GLU A 69 0.73 48.16 11.73
C GLU A 69 -0.49 48.16 12.66
N ILE A 70 -1.39 49.14 12.51
CA ILE A 70 -2.60 49.26 13.34
C ILE A 70 -3.55 48.09 13.04
N GLU A 71 -3.72 47.76 11.77
CA GLU A 71 -4.57 46.64 11.34
C GLU A 71 -4.00 45.30 11.79
N LEU A 72 -2.67 45.15 11.71
CA LEU A 72 -1.95 43.97 12.18
C LEU A 72 -2.08 43.78 13.70
N ASP A 73 -1.98 44.87 14.48
CA ASP A 73 -2.17 44.85 15.93
C ASP A 73 -3.61 44.51 16.31
N HIS A 74 -4.61 45.03 15.58
CA HIS A 74 -6.01 44.64 15.76
C HIS A 74 -6.24 43.15 15.49
N GLN A 75 -5.67 42.60 14.41
CA GLN A 75 -5.79 41.18 14.09
C GLN A 75 -5.08 40.30 15.13
N LEU A 76 -3.87 40.67 15.53
CA LEU A 76 -3.11 39.95 16.57
C LEU A 76 -3.89 39.90 17.89
N HIS A 77 -4.49 41.03 18.28
CA HIS A 77 -5.30 41.14 19.47
C HIS A 77 -6.57 40.27 19.37
N ALA A 78 -7.29 40.32 18.25
CA ALA A 78 -8.47 39.47 18.03
C ALA A 78 -8.14 37.96 18.09
N LEU A 79 -7.01 37.54 17.50
CA LEU A 79 -6.56 36.15 17.54
C LEU A 79 -6.17 35.70 18.96
N ARG A 80 -5.54 36.58 19.75
CA ARG A 80 -5.23 36.29 21.17
C ARG A 80 -6.51 36.12 21.99
N ILE A 81 -7.53 36.95 21.75
CA ILE A 81 -8.83 36.81 22.38
C ILE A 81 -9.50 35.50 21.96
N ALA A 82 -9.50 35.17 20.67
CA ALA A 82 -10.04 33.91 20.15
C ALA A 82 -9.41 32.70 20.86
N TYR A 83 -8.07 32.70 20.94
CA TYR A 83 -7.32 31.64 21.60
C TYR A 83 -7.64 31.51 23.09
N LEU A 84 -7.73 32.64 23.81
CA LEU A 84 -8.06 32.63 25.23
C LEU A 84 -9.50 32.15 25.49
N LEU A 85 -10.46 32.58 24.66
CA LEU A 85 -11.86 32.13 24.75
C LEU A 85 -11.99 30.63 24.44
N LEU A 86 -11.20 30.10 23.49
CA LEU A 86 -11.15 28.67 23.21
C LEU A 86 -10.65 27.87 24.42
N LEU A 87 -9.58 28.34 25.08
CA LEU A 87 -9.07 27.71 26.31
C LEU A 87 -10.11 27.74 27.43
N ALA A 88 -10.73 28.89 27.67
CA ALA A 88 -11.74 29.05 28.71
C ALA A 88 -12.99 28.20 28.43
N GLN A 89 -13.45 28.13 27.18
CA GLN A 89 -14.60 27.30 26.79
C GLN A 89 -14.29 25.80 26.92
N GLN A 90 -13.11 25.38 26.50
CA GLN A 90 -12.70 23.98 26.63
C GLN A 90 -12.64 23.56 28.09
N GLU A 91 -12.06 24.39 28.96
CA GLU A 91 -12.00 24.10 30.40
C GLU A 91 -13.40 24.17 31.06
N TYR A 92 -14.28 25.06 30.60
CA TYR A 92 -15.69 25.09 31.02
C TYR A 92 -16.41 23.77 30.68
N GLU A 93 -16.32 23.30 29.44
CA GLU A 93 -16.96 22.06 28.99
C GLU A 93 -16.37 20.81 29.64
N LEU A 94 -15.04 20.78 29.85
CA LEU A 94 -14.37 19.73 30.63
C LEU A 94 -14.92 19.63 32.05
N ASN A 95 -15.13 20.78 32.71
CA ASN A 95 -15.72 20.82 34.05
C ASN A 95 -17.19 20.35 34.05
N GLN A 96 -17.90 20.47 32.92
CA GLN A 96 -19.26 19.98 32.73
C GLN A 96 -19.34 18.55 32.18
N ARG A 97 -18.19 17.89 31.93
CA ARG A 97 -18.09 16.57 31.30
C ARG A 97 -18.72 16.50 29.89
N ASN A 98 -18.67 17.60 29.14
CA ASN A 98 -19.02 17.61 27.72
C ASN A 98 -17.73 17.49 26.87
N PHE A 99 -17.69 16.52 25.96
CA PHE A 99 -16.51 16.21 25.15
C PHE A 99 -16.74 16.38 23.64
N ASP A 100 -17.96 16.70 23.21
CA ASP A 100 -18.37 16.65 21.80
C ASP A 100 -17.59 17.64 20.91
N ASN A 101 -17.15 18.78 21.48
CA ASN A 101 -16.49 19.85 20.74
C ASN A 101 -14.97 19.88 20.86
N GLN A 102 -14.34 18.97 21.62
CA GLN A 102 -12.90 19.06 21.92
C GLN A 102 -12.04 19.09 20.67
N LYS A 103 -12.31 18.19 19.71
CA LYS A 103 -11.56 18.13 18.46
C LYS A 103 -11.63 19.45 17.69
N LYS A 104 -12.83 20.04 17.63
CA LYS A 104 -13.06 21.32 16.95
C LYS A 104 -12.30 22.46 17.64
N TYR A 105 -12.28 22.50 18.97
CA TYR A 105 -11.50 23.50 19.71
C TYR A 105 -9.99 23.36 19.50
N GLU A 106 -9.46 22.13 19.47
CA GLU A 106 -8.04 21.91 19.17
C GLU A 106 -7.66 22.38 17.77
N GLU A 107 -8.50 22.13 16.76
CA GLU A 107 -8.28 22.61 15.39
C GLU A 107 -8.24 24.15 15.33
N HIS A 108 -9.20 24.84 15.95
CA HIS A 108 -9.21 26.30 16.00
C HIS A 108 -8.04 26.89 16.80
N LYS A 109 -7.63 26.25 17.91
CA LYS A 109 -6.46 26.68 18.70
C LYS A 109 -5.18 26.62 17.88
N ARG A 110 -4.95 25.53 17.14
CA ARG A 110 -3.78 25.39 16.25
C ARG A 110 -3.78 26.49 15.18
N LYS A 111 -4.95 26.77 14.59
CA LYS A 111 -5.10 27.84 13.59
C LYS A 111 -4.79 29.22 14.19
N CYS A 112 -5.27 29.53 15.40
CA CYS A 112 -4.94 30.78 16.09
C CYS A 112 -3.43 30.94 16.32
N ILE A 113 -2.77 29.90 16.86
CA ILE A 113 -1.33 29.93 17.13
C ILE A 113 -0.54 30.18 15.84
N ALA A 114 -0.84 29.43 14.77
CA ALA A 114 -0.16 29.59 13.50
C ALA A 114 -0.28 31.01 12.92
N LEU A 115 -1.45 31.64 13.05
CA LEU A 115 -1.67 33.02 12.59
C LEU A 115 -0.97 34.05 13.49
N ILE A 116 -1.04 33.87 14.82
CA ILE A 116 -0.32 34.71 15.79
C ILE A 116 1.19 34.69 15.50
N ASP A 117 1.76 33.50 15.33
CA ASP A 117 3.18 33.32 15.02
C ASP A 117 3.53 33.99 13.69
N THR A 118 2.69 33.83 12.66
CA THR A 118 2.90 34.48 11.36
C THR A 118 2.92 36.01 11.48
N ILE A 119 2.00 36.60 12.27
CA ILE A 119 1.95 38.04 12.50
C ILE A 119 3.17 38.53 13.29
N VAL A 120 3.54 37.83 14.36
CA VAL A 120 4.72 38.17 15.19
C VAL A 120 6.00 38.09 14.36
N LEU A 121 6.12 37.08 13.51
CA LEU A 121 7.24 36.94 12.57
C LEU A 121 7.29 38.10 11.57
N ASN A 122 6.16 38.48 10.99
CA ASN A 122 6.09 39.62 10.07
C ASN A 122 6.51 40.93 10.75
N ARG A 123 6.07 41.16 12.00
CA ARG A 123 6.39 42.36 12.78
C ARG A 123 7.87 42.46 13.17
N THR A 124 8.48 41.33 13.50
CA THR A 124 9.88 41.31 13.96
C THR A 124 10.87 41.50 12.82
N GLY A 125 10.42 41.51 11.55
CA GLY A 125 11.29 41.63 10.39
C GLY A 125 12.31 40.48 10.29
N ILE A 126 12.09 39.40 11.04
CA ILE A 126 12.91 38.20 10.99
C ILE A 126 12.45 37.46 9.75
N ASP A 127 13.12 37.73 8.63
CA ASP A 127 12.94 36.97 7.39
C ASP A 127 13.01 35.47 7.71
N ASN A 128 11.95 34.77 7.29
CA ASN A 128 11.66 33.38 7.67
C ASN A 128 12.60 32.35 7.02
N HIS A 129 13.85 32.73 6.75
CA HIS A 129 14.93 31.77 6.50
C HIS A 129 15.54 31.22 7.79
N ASN A 130 15.22 31.79 8.97
CA ASN A 130 15.81 31.38 10.25
C ASN A 130 14.84 30.81 11.30
N TYR A 131 13.54 30.63 11.00
CA TYR A 131 12.77 29.54 11.61
C TYR A 131 13.08 28.23 10.87
N SER A 132 14.37 27.95 10.71
CA SER A 132 14.79 26.57 10.76
C SER A 132 14.20 26.00 12.06
N MET A 133 13.86 24.71 12.10
CA MET A 133 14.01 23.95 13.34
C MET A 133 15.38 24.30 13.99
N PRO A 134 15.78 23.83 15.18
CA PRO A 134 17.21 23.76 15.50
C PRO A 134 17.91 22.81 14.48
N ILE A 135 18.00 23.22 13.21
CA ILE A 135 18.81 22.68 12.15
C ILE A 135 20.17 23.23 12.49
N ALA A 136 20.88 22.48 13.32
CA ALA A 136 22.31 22.56 13.49
C ALA A 136 22.84 24.01 13.44
N SER A 137 22.39 24.87 14.35
CA SER A 137 23.17 26.07 14.66
C SER A 137 24.55 25.63 15.14
N ASP A 138 25.56 26.47 14.95
CA ASP A 138 26.94 26.27 15.42
C ASP A 138 26.93 25.83 16.89
N GLY A 139 27.04 24.51 17.12
CA GLY A 139 26.94 23.90 18.45
C GLY A 139 26.18 22.57 18.51
N TYR A 140 25.21 22.33 17.62
CA TYR A 140 24.49 21.04 17.56
C TYR A 140 24.94 20.22 16.35
N PRO A 141 25.81 19.20 16.52
CA PRO A 141 26.29 18.43 15.39
C PRO A 141 25.14 17.62 14.79
N VAL A 142 24.98 17.70 13.46
CA VAL A 142 23.97 17.01 12.62
C VAL A 142 23.79 15.53 12.99
N LYS A 143 24.85 14.91 13.53
CA LYS A 143 24.85 13.54 14.07
C LYS A 143 23.76 13.24 15.12
N TYR A 144 23.17 14.25 15.76
CA TYR A 144 22.09 14.08 16.75
C TYR A 144 20.69 14.48 16.24
N LEU A 145 20.54 14.87 14.97
CA LEU A 145 19.27 15.33 14.39
C LEU A 145 18.16 14.27 14.50
N SER A 146 18.53 12.99 14.41
CA SER A 146 17.61 11.86 14.54
C SER A 146 16.97 11.72 15.93
N ILE A 147 17.59 12.26 16.99
CA ILE A 147 17.00 12.21 18.34
C ILE A 147 15.76 13.11 18.40
N PHE A 148 15.84 14.30 17.80
CA PHE A 148 14.72 15.23 17.71
C PHE A 148 13.60 14.69 16.81
N LEU A 149 13.96 14.19 15.62
CA LEU A 149 12.99 13.52 14.74
C LEU A 149 12.36 12.30 15.42
N GLY A 150 13.14 11.53 16.18
CA GLY A 150 12.66 10.39 16.94
C GLY A 150 11.65 10.77 18.03
N LYS A 151 11.82 11.94 18.67
CA LYS A 151 10.87 12.47 19.66
C LYS A 151 9.53 12.85 19.02
N GLU A 152 9.56 13.70 17.99
CA GLU A 152 8.37 14.09 17.21
C GLU A 152 7.63 12.87 16.66
N PHE A 153 8.40 11.88 16.20
CA PHE A 153 7.85 10.65 15.71
C PHE A 153 7.24 9.80 16.84
N ALA A 154 7.88 9.69 18.00
CA ALA A 154 7.36 8.94 19.13
C ALA A 154 6.02 9.52 19.61
N GLU A 155 5.92 10.85 19.66
CA GLU A 155 4.67 11.56 19.97
C GLU A 155 3.59 11.25 18.92
N SER A 156 3.96 11.31 17.64
CA SER A 156 3.07 10.90 16.55
C SER A 156 2.66 9.40 16.68
N MET A 157 3.56 8.51 17.09
CA MET A 157 3.23 7.08 17.27
C MET A 157 2.19 6.85 18.34
N VAL A 158 2.24 7.60 19.45
CA VAL A 158 1.25 7.50 20.53
C VAL A 158 -0.14 7.85 20.01
N GLU A 159 -0.25 8.90 19.18
CA GLU A 159 -1.51 9.25 18.51
C GLU A 159 -1.96 8.21 17.46
N MET A 160 -1.01 7.51 16.84
CA MET A 160 -1.28 6.56 15.75
C MET A 160 -1.61 5.13 16.22
N VAL A 161 -1.51 4.82 17.53
CA VAL A 161 -1.73 3.47 18.09
C VAL A 161 -3.14 2.92 17.84
N ASP A 162 -4.12 3.79 17.59
CA ASP A 162 -5.53 3.42 17.42
C ASP A 162 -5.92 3.09 15.96
N HIS A 163 -5.05 3.35 14.98
CA HIS A 163 -5.36 3.14 13.57
C HIS A 163 -4.39 2.16 12.89
N GLN A 164 -4.83 0.91 12.69
CA GLN A 164 -4.03 -0.15 12.04
C GLN A 164 -3.54 0.24 10.63
N GLU A 165 -4.35 0.99 9.88
CA GLU A 165 -3.98 1.51 8.56
C GLU A 165 -2.79 2.47 8.62
N VAL A 166 -2.71 3.29 9.68
CA VAL A 166 -1.65 4.28 9.82
C VAL A 166 -0.29 3.61 10.05
N THR A 167 -0.24 2.57 10.88
CA THR A 167 1.00 1.78 11.08
C THR A 167 1.49 1.14 9.78
N LYS A 168 0.57 0.63 8.94
CA LYS A 168 0.89 0.06 7.63
C LYS A 168 1.48 1.13 6.71
N ASN A 169 0.87 2.32 6.68
CA ASN A 169 1.33 3.45 5.86
C ASN A 169 2.71 3.95 6.30
N ILE A 170 2.96 4.11 7.61
CA ILE A 170 4.29 4.48 8.14
C ILE A 170 5.35 3.49 7.68
N LYS A 171 5.12 2.19 7.86
CA LYS A 171 6.07 1.15 7.46
C LYS A 171 6.37 1.21 5.97
N ALA A 172 5.35 1.47 5.14
CA ALA A 172 5.50 1.64 3.71
C ALA A 172 6.35 2.87 3.37
N TYR A 173 6.07 4.03 4.00
CA TYR A 173 6.87 5.24 3.82
C TYR A 173 8.31 5.06 4.26
N MET A 174 8.55 4.47 5.43
CA MET A 174 9.90 4.18 5.91
C MET A 174 10.67 3.26 4.97
N GLY A 175 10.00 2.22 4.46
CA GLY A 175 10.57 1.34 3.44
C GLY A 175 11.00 2.13 2.22
N ALA A 176 10.11 2.96 1.68
CA ALA A 176 10.40 3.81 0.53
C ALA A 176 11.54 4.82 0.80
N PHE A 177 11.55 5.47 1.96
CA PHE A 177 12.63 6.39 2.36
C PHE A 177 13.98 5.66 2.47
N ASN A 178 14.00 4.47 3.07
CA ASN A 178 15.21 3.66 3.18
C ASN A 178 15.73 3.22 1.80
N GLU A 179 14.83 2.85 0.89
CA GLU A 179 15.17 2.51 -0.50
C GLU A 179 15.80 3.70 -1.23
N LYS A 180 15.21 4.92 -1.13
CA LYS A 180 15.77 6.13 -1.75
C LYS A 180 17.09 6.55 -1.13
N ARG A 181 17.25 6.39 0.19
CA ARG A 181 18.53 6.60 0.88
C ARG A 181 19.59 5.65 0.33
N LEU A 182 19.28 4.35 0.25
CA LEU A 182 20.22 3.33 -0.24
C LEU A 182 20.62 3.59 -1.70
N TYR A 183 19.66 3.95 -2.55
CA TYR A 183 19.91 4.41 -3.91
C TYR A 183 20.91 5.59 -3.94
N TRP A 184 20.71 6.62 -3.09
CA TRP A 184 21.65 7.74 -3.01
C TRP A 184 23.02 7.33 -2.50
N VAL A 185 23.11 6.43 -1.52
CA VAL A 185 24.40 5.92 -1.02
C VAL A 185 25.21 5.29 -2.17
N TRP A 186 24.58 4.48 -3.02
CA TRP A 186 25.25 3.88 -4.17
C TRP A 186 25.56 4.89 -5.27
N CYS A 187 24.62 5.78 -5.59
CA CYS A 187 24.83 6.86 -6.55
C CYS A 187 25.98 7.78 -6.13
N SER A 188 25.98 8.26 -4.88
CA SER A 188 27.03 9.14 -4.36
C SER A 188 28.38 8.44 -4.25
N SER A 189 28.41 7.13 -3.93
CA SER A 189 29.63 6.33 -3.97
C SER A 189 30.21 6.26 -5.39
N LEU A 190 29.38 5.94 -6.38
CA LEU A 190 29.78 5.97 -7.80
C LEU A 190 30.34 7.33 -8.21
N LEU A 191 29.61 8.40 -7.90
CA LEU A 191 30.02 9.77 -8.24
C LEU A 191 31.34 10.16 -7.57
N LYS A 192 31.54 9.83 -6.29
CA LYS A 192 32.79 10.12 -5.57
C LYS A 192 33.96 9.36 -6.17
N THR A 193 33.78 8.09 -6.54
CA THR A 193 34.82 7.29 -7.17
C THR A 193 35.17 7.82 -8.56
N LEU A 194 34.17 8.21 -9.36
CA LEU A 194 34.39 8.84 -10.66
C LEU A 194 35.11 10.19 -10.54
N LEU A 195 34.74 11.02 -9.56
CA LEU A 195 35.41 12.30 -9.33
C LEU A 195 36.84 12.12 -8.82
N ALA A 196 37.09 11.12 -7.97
CA ALA A 196 38.44 10.78 -7.51
C ALA A 196 39.34 10.26 -8.63
N ALA A 197 38.76 9.75 -9.73
CA ALA A 197 39.49 9.35 -10.92
C ALA A 197 39.96 10.53 -11.79
N LEU A 198 39.35 11.70 -11.64
CA LEU A 198 39.64 12.87 -12.44
C LEU A 198 40.76 13.70 -11.82
N PRO A 199 41.60 14.39 -12.64
CA PRO A 199 42.54 15.38 -12.14
C PRO A 199 41.84 16.47 -11.33
N THR A 200 42.47 16.96 -10.26
CA THR A 200 41.88 17.97 -9.36
C THR A 200 41.67 19.33 -10.04
N ASP A 201 42.40 19.60 -11.11
CA ASP A 201 42.33 20.76 -11.99
C ASP A 201 41.32 20.59 -13.14
N PHE A 202 40.66 19.43 -13.26
CA PHE A 202 39.64 19.19 -14.28
C PHE A 202 38.33 19.94 -13.94
N PHE A 203 38.06 21.04 -14.63
CA PHE A 203 36.84 21.85 -14.49
C PHE A 203 36.47 22.14 -13.02
N ASN A 204 35.27 21.74 -12.59
CA ASN A 204 34.73 22.01 -11.26
C ASN A 204 34.79 20.78 -10.32
N VAL A 205 35.67 19.80 -10.57
CA VAL A 205 35.73 18.52 -9.82
C VAL A 205 35.81 18.71 -8.31
N THR A 206 36.62 19.66 -7.82
CA THR A 206 36.73 19.94 -6.37
C THR A 206 35.40 20.42 -5.78
N GLN A 207 34.69 21.30 -6.49
CA GLN A 207 33.39 21.81 -6.05
C GLN A 207 32.31 20.73 -6.12
N ALA A 208 32.27 19.97 -7.23
CA ALA A 208 31.37 18.84 -7.40
C ALA A 208 31.53 17.79 -6.28
N THR A 209 32.78 17.50 -5.90
CA THR A 209 33.10 16.58 -4.79
C THR A 209 32.52 17.07 -3.48
N THR A 210 32.61 18.36 -3.19
CA THR A 210 32.04 18.97 -1.97
C THR A 210 30.51 18.87 -1.97
N VAL A 211 29.86 19.17 -3.09
CA VAL A 211 28.39 19.10 -3.21
C VAL A 211 27.88 17.68 -3.04
N ILE A 212 28.50 16.71 -3.70
CA ILE A 212 28.08 15.31 -3.65
C ILE A 212 28.25 14.71 -2.25
N LYS A 213 29.21 15.23 -1.44
CA LYS A 213 29.38 14.84 -0.03
C LYS A 213 28.42 15.55 0.92
N ALA A 214 27.79 16.65 0.52
CA ALA A 214 26.94 17.44 1.42
C ALA A 214 25.78 16.64 2.05
N PRO A 215 25.13 15.67 1.34
CA PRO A 215 24.10 14.84 1.95
C PRO A 215 24.62 13.73 2.91
N ASP A 216 25.92 13.45 2.94
CA ASP A 216 26.49 12.32 3.70
C ASP A 216 26.10 12.32 5.18
N PRO A 217 26.18 13.45 5.92
CA PRO A 217 25.79 13.48 7.34
C PRO A 217 24.32 13.13 7.56
N TYR A 218 23.44 13.57 6.64
CA TYR A 218 22.01 13.31 6.73
C TYR A 218 21.70 11.86 6.39
N THR A 219 22.25 11.35 5.29
CA THR A 219 22.05 9.95 4.88
C THR A 219 22.68 8.96 5.85
N GLY A 220 23.84 9.30 6.45
CA GLY A 220 24.45 8.53 7.53
C GLY A 220 23.64 8.59 8.84
N THR A 221 23.01 9.72 9.15
CA THR A 221 22.09 9.80 10.30
C THR A 221 20.83 8.95 10.07
N LEU A 222 20.25 9.05 8.88
CA LEU A 222 19.11 8.23 8.45
C LEU A 222 19.47 6.74 8.31
N SER A 223 20.75 6.39 8.19
CA SER A 223 21.19 5.01 7.98
C SER A 223 20.93 4.13 9.20
N TRP A 224 21.10 4.66 10.41
CA TRP A 224 20.81 3.93 11.64
C TRP A 224 19.44 4.29 12.23
N ALA A 225 19.03 5.57 12.12
CA ALA A 225 17.80 6.04 12.74
C ALA A 225 16.56 5.35 12.18
N LEU A 226 16.47 5.18 10.85
CA LEU A 226 15.33 4.49 10.23
C LEU A 226 15.21 3.03 10.68
N TYR A 227 16.31 2.32 10.87
CA TYR A 227 16.26 0.92 11.32
C TYR A 227 15.88 0.83 12.81
N TYR A 228 16.46 1.63 13.70
CA TYR A 228 16.00 1.64 15.10
C TYR A 228 14.54 2.07 15.21
N PHE A 229 14.11 2.99 14.35
CA PHE A 229 12.73 3.39 14.33
C PHE A 229 11.79 2.24 13.89
N ARG A 230 12.18 1.49 12.84
CA ARG A 230 11.43 0.30 12.37
C ARG A 230 11.43 -0.82 13.41
N PHE A 231 12.57 -1.02 14.08
CA PHE A 231 12.73 -1.92 15.21
C PHE A 231 11.73 -1.58 16.32
N SER A 232 11.69 -0.32 16.74
CA SER A 232 10.79 0.16 17.80
C SER A 232 9.32 -0.06 17.45
N ILE A 233 8.88 0.22 16.21
CA ILE A 233 7.50 -0.11 15.79
C ILE A 233 7.23 -1.61 15.92
N ASN A 234 8.11 -2.45 15.39
CA ASN A 234 7.91 -3.90 15.40
C ASN A 234 7.94 -4.46 16.83
N LEU A 235 8.80 -3.91 17.69
CA LEU A 235 8.90 -4.30 19.09
C LEU A 235 7.65 -3.89 19.85
N THR A 236 7.20 -2.64 19.69
CA THR A 236 5.95 -2.15 20.31
C THR A 236 4.75 -2.98 19.86
N LEU A 237 4.63 -3.32 18.58
CA LEU A 237 3.56 -4.19 18.09
C LEU A 237 3.65 -5.62 18.65
N LEU A 238 4.87 -6.15 18.83
CA LEU A 238 5.08 -7.44 19.45
C LEU A 238 4.64 -7.42 20.91
N LEU A 239 5.05 -6.39 21.66
CA LEU A 239 4.67 -6.21 23.07
C LEU A 239 3.17 -5.96 23.23
N LYS A 240 2.58 -5.09 22.40
CA LYS A 240 1.12 -4.83 22.34
C LYS A 240 0.36 -6.13 22.10
N GLY A 241 0.79 -6.96 21.15
CA GLY A 241 0.13 -8.25 20.88
C GLY A 241 0.38 -9.33 21.95
N THR A 242 1.37 -9.15 22.82
CA THR A 242 1.72 -10.13 23.87
C THR A 242 1.04 -9.81 25.20
N ILE A 243 1.10 -8.54 25.61
CA ILE A 243 0.59 -8.04 26.89
C ILE A 243 -0.93 -7.92 26.81
N ARG A 244 -1.63 -8.45 27.82
CA ARG A 244 -3.09 -8.39 27.89
C ARG A 244 -3.53 -6.95 28.17
N GLY A 245 -4.34 -6.39 27.28
CA GLY A 245 -4.93 -5.06 27.43
C GLY A 245 -6.25 -4.93 26.70
N ASP A 246 -6.87 -3.75 26.79
CA ASP A 246 -8.19 -3.50 26.20
C ASP A 246 -8.19 -3.43 24.67
N TRP A 247 -7.01 -3.26 24.07
CA TRP A 247 -6.80 -3.30 22.62
C TRP A 247 -6.83 -4.72 22.00
N LEU A 248 -6.86 -5.79 22.81
CA LEU A 248 -6.96 -7.16 22.30
C LEU A 248 -8.42 -7.58 22.11
N THR A 249 -8.68 -8.32 21.04
CA THR A 249 -10.00 -8.91 20.80
C THR A 249 -10.35 -9.95 21.87
N PRO A 250 -11.65 -10.21 22.13
CA PRO A 250 -12.06 -11.24 23.09
C PRO A 250 -11.46 -12.62 22.81
N ASP A 251 -11.25 -12.97 21.55
CA ASP A 251 -10.66 -14.25 21.16
C ASP A 251 -9.15 -14.31 21.41
N GLU A 252 -8.41 -13.23 21.17
CA GLU A 252 -6.98 -13.14 21.52
C GLU A 252 -6.77 -13.12 23.05
N LYS A 253 -7.72 -12.56 23.81
CA LYS A 253 -7.69 -12.60 25.29
C LYS A 253 -7.82 -14.03 25.83
N LYS A 254 -8.43 -14.98 25.08
CA LYS A 254 -8.54 -16.40 25.47
C LYS A 254 -7.21 -17.15 25.34
N GLN A 255 -6.33 -16.73 24.44
CA GLN A 255 -5.02 -17.37 24.24
C GLN A 255 -4.08 -17.09 25.43
N THR A 256 -3.16 -18.02 25.68
CA THR A 256 -2.11 -17.81 26.70
C THR A 256 -1.11 -16.74 26.21
N TRP A 257 -0.44 -16.06 27.14
CA TRP A 257 0.55 -15.03 26.77
C TRP A 257 1.71 -15.61 25.94
N THR A 258 2.08 -16.88 26.19
CA THR A 258 3.13 -17.59 25.44
C THR A 258 2.72 -17.85 24.00
N GLU A 259 1.48 -18.28 23.75
CA GLU A 259 0.94 -18.47 22.40
C GLU A 259 0.85 -17.14 21.65
N ARG A 260 0.39 -16.07 22.33
CA ARG A 260 0.39 -14.72 21.77
C ARG A 260 1.80 -14.25 21.42
N PHE A 261 2.75 -14.37 22.34
CA PHE A 261 4.15 -14.01 22.10
C PHE A 261 4.71 -14.76 20.90
N ARG A 262 4.55 -16.10 20.86
CA ARG A 262 5.03 -16.94 19.76
C ARG A 262 4.42 -16.52 18.43
N THR A 263 3.11 -16.28 18.41
CA THR A 263 2.40 -15.79 17.22
C THR A 263 2.91 -14.43 16.75
N GLN A 264 3.16 -13.49 17.66
CA GLN A 264 3.67 -12.16 17.31
C GLN A 264 5.16 -12.18 16.92
N TRP A 265 5.95 -13.05 17.57
CA TRP A 265 7.36 -13.31 17.29
C TRP A 265 7.52 -13.90 15.89
N ASP A 266 6.77 -14.94 15.53
CA ASP A 266 6.82 -15.57 14.21
C ASP A 266 6.48 -14.60 13.07
N LYS A 267 5.70 -13.55 13.35
CA LYS A 267 5.37 -12.50 12.39
C LYS A 267 6.46 -11.43 12.22
N ARG A 268 7.38 -11.28 13.19
CA ARG A 268 8.26 -10.09 13.28
C ARG A 268 9.74 -10.38 13.52
N LYS A 269 10.12 -11.60 13.88
CA LYS A 269 11.50 -11.96 14.25
C LYS A 269 12.52 -11.58 13.19
N PHE A 270 12.23 -11.80 11.91
CA PHE A 270 13.12 -11.42 10.81
C PHE A 270 13.30 -9.90 10.73
N ALA A 271 12.20 -9.13 10.82
CA ALA A 271 12.29 -7.67 10.83
C ALA A 271 13.04 -7.14 12.07
N LEU A 272 12.75 -7.66 13.27
CA LEU A 272 13.42 -7.25 14.51
C LEU A 272 14.93 -7.55 14.48
N LEU A 273 15.30 -8.75 14.01
CA LEU A 273 16.70 -9.15 13.94
C LEU A 273 17.43 -8.33 12.88
N ASN A 274 16.84 -8.18 11.68
CA ASN A 274 17.37 -7.33 10.62
C ASN A 274 17.60 -5.90 11.10
N ASP A 275 16.60 -5.31 11.74
CA ASP A 275 16.63 -3.91 12.17
C ASP A 275 17.64 -3.65 13.26
N SER A 276 17.74 -4.54 14.25
CA SER A 276 18.70 -4.38 15.35
C SER A 276 20.15 -4.50 14.87
N VAL A 277 20.44 -5.44 13.97
CA VAL A 277 21.79 -5.65 13.41
C VAL A 277 22.19 -4.49 12.51
N TRP A 278 21.34 -4.09 11.55
CA TRP A 278 21.63 -2.97 10.66
C TRP A 278 21.69 -1.62 11.38
N ALA A 279 20.78 -1.35 12.32
CA ALA A 279 20.82 -0.10 13.08
C ALA A 279 22.13 0.04 13.85
N THR A 280 22.56 -1.03 14.52
CA THR A 280 23.79 -1.04 15.31
C THR A 280 25.02 -0.96 14.41
N GLY A 281 25.07 -1.73 13.32
CA GLY A 281 26.17 -1.70 12.36
C GLY A 281 26.33 -0.33 11.70
N ASN A 282 25.23 0.27 11.26
CA ASN A 282 25.23 1.61 10.67
C ASN A 282 25.61 2.70 11.68
N LEU A 283 25.18 2.57 12.93
CA LEU A 283 25.58 3.47 14.01
C LEU A 283 27.10 3.40 14.24
N LEU A 284 27.65 2.17 14.29
CA LEU A 284 29.10 1.93 14.41
C LEU A 284 29.87 2.54 13.24
N CYS A 285 29.42 2.29 12.01
CA CYS A 285 30.01 2.88 10.81
C CYS A 285 29.98 4.39 10.82
N PHE A 286 28.88 5.00 11.25
CA PHE A 286 28.69 6.45 11.20
C PHE A 286 29.46 7.21 12.29
N PHE A 287 29.51 6.69 13.52
CA PHE A 287 30.12 7.39 14.65
C PHE A 287 31.59 7.02 14.89
N TRP A 288 31.98 5.76 14.65
CA TRP A 288 33.30 5.25 15.07
C TRP A 288 34.17 4.78 13.91
N LEU A 289 33.60 4.11 12.90
CA LEU A 289 34.38 3.54 11.80
C LEU A 289 34.43 4.49 10.58
N THR A 290 34.69 5.77 10.84
CA THR A 290 34.85 6.80 9.79
C THR A 290 36.29 7.29 9.68
N GLY A 291 36.62 7.90 8.54
CA GLY A 291 37.94 8.48 8.27
C GLY A 291 38.91 7.53 7.58
N ALA A 292 40.10 8.03 7.22
CA ALA A 292 41.04 7.31 6.35
C ALA A 292 41.59 6.01 6.98
N SER A 293 41.81 5.98 8.30
CA SER A 293 42.37 4.82 9.00
C SER A 293 41.33 3.76 9.37
N LEU A 294 40.09 4.17 9.66
CA LEU A 294 39.03 3.28 10.12
C LEU A 294 37.99 2.94 9.05
N GLY A 295 37.95 3.68 7.93
CA GLY A 295 37.07 3.42 6.80
C GLY A 295 37.10 1.97 6.30
N PRO A 296 38.29 1.34 6.11
CA PRO A 296 38.36 -0.07 5.71
C PRO A 296 37.67 -1.04 6.69
N TRP A 297 37.62 -0.71 7.97
CA TRP A 297 36.90 -1.51 8.97
C TRP A 297 35.38 -1.30 8.87
N GLY A 298 34.94 -0.10 8.51
CA GLY A 298 33.54 0.18 8.18
C GLY A 298 33.08 -0.59 6.92
N ASP A 299 33.94 -0.67 5.92
CA ASP A 299 33.71 -1.46 4.70
C ASP A 299 33.62 -2.96 5.02
N LEU A 300 34.55 -3.49 5.81
CA LEU A 300 34.50 -4.87 6.27
C LEU A 300 33.21 -5.16 7.06
N LEU A 301 32.84 -4.28 7.99
CA LEU A 301 31.60 -4.43 8.74
C LEU A 301 30.38 -4.45 7.80
N THR A 302 30.37 -3.62 6.76
CA THR A 302 29.29 -3.60 5.76
C THR A 302 29.23 -4.92 4.97
N VAL A 303 30.37 -5.51 4.61
CA VAL A 303 30.42 -6.86 4.00
C VAL A 303 29.79 -7.91 4.92
N VAL A 304 30.10 -7.86 6.23
CA VAL A 304 29.52 -8.77 7.23
C VAL A 304 27.99 -8.57 7.34
N LEU A 305 27.51 -7.33 7.34
CA LEU A 305 26.07 -7.02 7.36
C LEU A 305 25.35 -7.53 6.10
N LEU A 306 25.96 -7.40 4.92
CA LEU A 306 25.41 -7.94 3.68
C LEU A 306 25.41 -9.48 3.65
N ALA A 307 26.44 -10.13 4.21
CA ALA A 307 26.44 -11.59 4.38
C ALA A 307 25.36 -12.06 5.37
N PHE A 308 25.10 -11.27 6.40
CA PHE A 308 24.00 -11.49 7.31
C PHE A 308 22.63 -11.38 6.60
N ASP A 309 22.42 -10.42 5.69
CA ASP A 309 21.19 -10.31 4.88
C ASP A 309 20.95 -11.56 4.03
N VAL A 310 22.00 -12.08 3.38
CA VAL A 310 21.90 -13.34 2.60
C VAL A 310 21.47 -14.49 3.51
N SER A 311 22.07 -14.60 4.69
CA SER A 311 21.76 -15.65 5.66
C SER A 311 20.31 -15.54 6.17
N LEU A 312 19.85 -14.32 6.44
CA LEU A 312 18.50 -14.05 6.90
C LEU A 312 17.46 -14.36 5.81
N ALA A 313 17.73 -14.00 4.55
CA ALA A 313 16.87 -14.30 3.41
C ALA A 313 16.73 -15.82 3.16
N ILE A 314 17.83 -16.58 3.31
CA ILE A 314 17.79 -18.05 3.23
C ILE A 314 16.93 -18.62 4.36
N TRP A 315 17.12 -18.14 5.59
CA TRP A 315 16.34 -18.61 6.73
C TRP A 315 14.85 -18.30 6.58
N GLU A 316 14.49 -17.09 6.16
CA GLU A 316 13.10 -16.71 5.91
C GLU A 316 12.47 -17.58 4.82
N LEU A 317 13.17 -17.83 3.72
CA LEU A 317 12.70 -18.70 2.64
C LEU A 317 12.44 -20.14 3.12
N ALA A 318 13.38 -20.70 3.88
CA ALA A 318 13.25 -22.06 4.42
C ALA A 318 12.05 -22.16 5.38
N GLU A 319 11.90 -21.20 6.30
CA GLU A 319 10.82 -21.22 7.27
C GLU A 319 9.44 -21.04 6.62
N GLU A 320 9.31 -20.09 5.69
CA GLU A 320 8.05 -19.86 5.01
C GLU A 320 7.66 -21.02 4.10
N SER A 321 8.63 -21.75 3.54
CA SER A 321 8.39 -22.99 2.79
C SER A 321 7.82 -24.08 3.71
N THR A 322 8.38 -24.26 4.90
CA THR A 322 7.86 -25.23 5.88
C THR A 322 6.45 -24.85 6.36
N LYS A 323 6.18 -23.55 6.56
CA LYS A 323 4.83 -23.09 6.93
C LYS A 323 3.81 -23.38 5.84
N HIS A 324 4.16 -23.13 4.58
CA HIS A 324 3.27 -23.41 3.46
C HIS A 324 2.98 -24.91 3.31
N GLU A 325 4.01 -25.76 3.40
CA GLU A 325 3.85 -27.22 3.35
C GLU A 325 2.90 -27.71 4.46
N LYS A 326 3.07 -27.19 5.68
CA LYS A 326 2.16 -27.50 6.77
C LYS A 326 0.73 -27.08 6.48
N GLN A 327 0.50 -25.85 6.00
CA GLN A 327 -0.84 -25.37 5.66
C GLN A 327 -1.47 -26.21 4.55
N LEU A 328 -0.68 -26.65 3.57
CA LEU A 328 -1.17 -27.51 2.50
C LEU A 328 -1.59 -28.89 3.01
N ASN A 329 -0.81 -29.46 3.94
CA ASN A 329 -1.16 -30.71 4.61
C ASN A 329 -2.42 -30.55 5.46
N ASP A 330 -2.56 -29.45 6.21
CA ASP A 330 -3.76 -29.16 7.00
C ASP A 330 -5.03 -29.09 6.11
N TYR A 331 -4.93 -28.50 4.90
CA TYR A 331 -6.04 -28.50 3.93
C TYR A 331 -6.33 -29.90 3.36
N ASN A 332 -5.31 -30.69 3.06
CA ASN A 332 -5.49 -32.06 2.58
C ASN A 332 -6.19 -32.93 3.64
N ASP A 333 -5.76 -32.83 4.89
CA ASP A 333 -6.38 -33.54 6.02
C ASP A 333 -7.85 -33.13 6.23
N GLU A 334 -8.20 -31.87 5.97
CA GLU A 334 -9.59 -31.39 6.04
C GLU A 334 -10.42 -31.90 4.86
N LEU A 335 -9.85 -31.92 3.65
CA LEU A 335 -10.52 -32.47 2.47
C LEU A 335 -10.76 -33.97 2.59
N ASP A 336 -9.80 -34.73 3.10
CA ASP A 336 -9.95 -36.18 3.33
C ASP A 336 -11.09 -36.46 4.31
N LYS A 337 -11.21 -35.68 5.40
CA LYS A 337 -12.32 -35.80 6.36
C LYS A 337 -13.68 -35.48 5.72
N LEU A 338 -13.74 -34.45 4.88
CA LEU A 338 -14.98 -34.08 4.18
C LEU A 338 -15.37 -35.11 3.13
N ASP A 339 -14.39 -35.74 2.47
CA ASP A 339 -14.61 -36.81 1.51
C ASP A 339 -15.09 -38.11 2.18
N ASP A 340 -14.55 -38.44 3.37
CA ASP A 340 -15.05 -39.53 4.21
C ASP A 340 -16.50 -39.28 4.66
N GLU A 341 -16.79 -38.08 5.20
CA GLU A 341 -18.15 -37.71 5.64
C GLU A 341 -19.16 -37.73 4.47
N LEU A 342 -18.73 -37.25 3.30
CA LEU A 342 -19.55 -37.27 2.08
C LEU A 342 -19.81 -38.71 1.61
N SER A 343 -18.79 -39.58 1.65
CA SER A 343 -18.92 -41.00 1.29
C SER A 343 -19.93 -41.73 2.19
N ASP A 344 -19.88 -41.49 3.50
CA ASP A 344 -20.81 -42.08 4.46
C ASP A 344 -22.26 -41.66 4.20
N LEU A 345 -22.50 -40.36 3.96
CA LEU A 345 -23.85 -39.87 3.64
C LEU A 345 -24.37 -40.37 2.28
N LEU A 346 -23.49 -40.53 1.30
CA LEU A 346 -23.86 -41.10 0.00
C LEU A 346 -24.21 -42.60 0.13
N GLN A 347 -23.52 -43.34 0.99
CA GLN A 347 -23.87 -44.73 1.30
C GLN A 347 -25.22 -44.82 2.03
N GLU A 348 -25.49 -43.93 2.99
CA GLU A 348 -26.79 -43.83 3.65
C GLU A 348 -27.92 -43.51 2.65
N ALA A 349 -27.70 -42.55 1.75
CA ALA A 349 -28.65 -42.21 0.70
C ALA A 349 -28.91 -43.39 -0.25
N ALA A 350 -27.87 -44.15 -0.60
CA ALA A 350 -28.00 -45.33 -1.45
C ALA A 350 -28.77 -46.47 -0.75
N ALA A 351 -28.59 -46.65 0.56
CA ALA A 351 -29.34 -47.62 1.36
C ALA A 351 -30.83 -47.26 1.41
N LEU A 352 -31.16 -45.97 1.58
CA LEU A 352 -32.53 -45.45 1.55
C LEU A 352 -33.22 -45.63 0.18
N ASP A 353 -32.50 -45.40 -0.93
CA ASP A 353 -33.05 -45.64 -2.27
C ASP A 353 -33.36 -47.12 -2.51
N LYS A 354 -32.56 -48.02 -1.93
CA LYS A 354 -32.78 -49.46 -2.02
C LYS A 354 -34.02 -49.90 -1.23
N THR A 355 -34.17 -49.47 0.02
CA THR A 355 -35.35 -49.80 0.84
C THR A 355 -36.64 -49.24 0.24
N LEU A 356 -36.61 -48.01 -0.29
CA LEU A 356 -37.78 -47.42 -0.96
C LEU A 356 -38.21 -48.24 -2.19
N LYS A 357 -37.25 -48.74 -2.99
CA LYS A 357 -37.54 -49.62 -4.14
C LYS A 357 -38.18 -50.95 -3.70
N GLU A 358 -37.70 -51.52 -2.60
CA GLU A 358 -38.25 -52.76 -2.04
C GLU A 358 -39.68 -52.55 -1.50
N GLU A 359 -39.95 -51.45 -0.79
CA GLU A 359 -41.29 -51.08 -0.31
C GLU A 359 -42.28 -50.83 -1.47
N ILE A 360 -41.86 -50.12 -2.52
CA ILE A 360 -42.70 -49.93 -3.71
C ILE A 360 -43.00 -51.27 -4.40
N SER A 361 -42.00 -52.17 -4.48
CA SER A 361 -42.18 -53.48 -5.10
C SER A 361 -43.13 -54.40 -4.34
N THR A 362 -43.23 -54.24 -3.01
CA THR A 362 -44.17 -54.99 -2.16
C THR A 362 -45.57 -54.38 -2.16
N PHE A 363 -45.70 -53.06 -2.34
CA PHE A 363 -47.01 -52.39 -2.49
C PHE A 363 -47.64 -52.58 -3.88
N VAL A 364 -46.81 -52.74 -4.92
CA VAL A 364 -47.27 -53.09 -6.27
C VAL A 364 -47.42 -54.61 -6.36
N SER A 365 -48.52 -55.14 -5.81
CA SER A 365 -48.92 -56.54 -6.02
C SER A 365 -49.01 -56.86 -7.52
N PRO A 366 -48.54 -58.02 -7.99
CA PRO A 366 -48.59 -58.37 -9.40
C PRO A 366 -50.05 -58.47 -9.85
N ARG A 367 -50.55 -57.46 -10.58
CA ARG A 367 -51.67 -57.68 -11.49
C ARG A 367 -51.22 -58.72 -12.52
N PRO A 368 -52.00 -59.79 -12.78
CA PRO A 368 -51.66 -60.78 -13.78
C PRO A 368 -51.51 -60.10 -15.14
N ARG A 369 -50.30 -60.15 -15.71
CA ARG A 369 -50.05 -59.67 -17.07
C ARG A 369 -50.44 -60.74 -18.07
N GLY A 370 -51.42 -60.41 -18.91
CA GLY A 370 -51.44 -60.88 -20.28
C GLY A 370 -50.17 -60.43 -21.03
N GLN A 371 -49.72 -61.31 -21.91
CA GLN A 371 -48.50 -61.20 -22.71
C GLN A 371 -48.42 -59.92 -23.56
N ASN A 372 -47.24 -59.29 -23.57
CA ASN A 372 -46.52 -58.68 -24.72
C ASN A 372 -45.37 -57.82 -24.13
N SER A 373 -44.13 -58.33 -24.07
CA SER A 373 -43.07 -58.22 -25.12
C SER A 373 -42.56 -56.78 -25.25
N ARG A 374 -41.45 -56.46 -24.57
CA ARG A 374 -40.06 -56.41 -25.09
C ARG A 374 -39.77 -55.09 -25.82
N GLU A 375 -39.32 -54.06 -25.08
CA GLU A 375 -38.47 -52.99 -25.68
C GLU A 375 -37.80 -51.97 -24.72
N GLN A 376 -37.89 -52.04 -23.39
CA GLN A 376 -37.43 -50.93 -22.52
C GLN A 376 -36.33 -51.25 -21.48
N GLN A 377 -35.44 -52.21 -21.72
CA GLN A 377 -34.32 -52.52 -20.79
C GLN A 377 -32.94 -52.50 -21.45
N ALA A 378 -32.54 -51.36 -22.01
CA ALA A 378 -31.18 -51.18 -22.57
C ALA A 378 -30.49 -49.84 -22.19
N GLY A 379 -30.91 -49.15 -21.12
CA GLY A 379 -30.46 -47.77 -20.86
C GLY A 379 -29.56 -47.49 -19.64
N LEU A 380 -29.24 -48.47 -18.79
CA LEU A 380 -28.67 -48.16 -17.45
C LEU A 380 -27.42 -48.98 -17.04
N TYR A 381 -26.59 -49.37 -18.01
CA TYR A 381 -25.34 -50.12 -17.75
C TYR A 381 -24.08 -49.59 -18.47
N GLN A 382 -23.97 -48.27 -18.72
CA GLN A 382 -22.79 -47.70 -19.39
C GLN A 382 -21.92 -46.73 -18.58
N LEU A 383 -22.19 -46.48 -17.29
CA LEU A 383 -21.38 -45.55 -16.47
C LEU A 383 -20.56 -46.25 -15.38
N ARG A 384 -19.85 -47.33 -15.71
CA ARG A 384 -18.97 -48.03 -14.74
C ARG A 384 -17.52 -48.30 -15.16
N PRO A 385 -17.06 -48.12 -16.41
CA PRO A 385 -15.64 -48.26 -16.73
C PRO A 385 -15.02 -46.90 -17.13
N LEU A 386 -14.89 -45.97 -16.19
CA LEU A 386 -14.11 -44.74 -16.41
C LEU A 386 -13.06 -44.44 -15.32
N LEU A 387 -12.83 -45.34 -14.37
CA LEU A 387 -11.92 -45.08 -13.23
C LEU A 387 -10.70 -46.01 -13.09
N THR A 388 -10.35 -46.80 -14.10
CA THR A 388 -9.14 -47.63 -14.02
C THR A 388 -8.45 -47.81 -15.38
N ASN A 389 -7.64 -46.83 -15.78
CA ASN A 389 -6.39 -47.08 -16.49
C ASN A 389 -5.73 -45.75 -16.89
N ARG A 390 -4.56 -45.46 -16.33
CA ARG A 390 -3.37 -44.91 -17.02
C ARG A 390 -2.37 -44.37 -16.00
N LEU A 391 -1.38 -45.17 -15.64
CA LEU A 391 -0.05 -44.65 -15.27
C LEU A 391 0.99 -45.73 -15.60
N GLY A 392 1.82 -45.47 -16.61
CA GLY A 392 2.87 -46.39 -17.04
C GLY A 392 3.93 -45.75 -17.93
N LYS A 393 5.05 -45.37 -17.30
CA LYS A 393 6.43 -45.21 -17.83
C LYS A 393 6.69 -44.11 -18.89
N ARG A 394 7.65 -43.23 -18.60
CA ARG A 394 9.08 -43.46 -18.93
C ARG A 394 10.01 -42.44 -18.24
N LYS A 395 11.26 -42.87 -18.09
CA LYS A 395 12.38 -42.23 -17.40
C LYS A 395 13.52 -42.00 -18.42
N LYS A 396 14.35 -40.98 -18.13
CA LYS A 396 15.70 -40.66 -18.65
C LYS A 396 15.83 -39.93 -19.99
N LEU A 397 16.26 -38.68 -19.92
CA LEU A 397 17.58 -38.25 -20.43
C LEU A 397 18.04 -36.98 -19.69
N SER A 398 19.14 -37.09 -18.94
CA SER A 398 19.91 -36.00 -18.33
C SER A 398 20.89 -35.45 -19.35
N GLU A 399 21.18 -34.14 -19.46
CA GLU A 399 21.91 -33.37 -18.46
C GLU A 399 21.96 -31.85 -18.84
N GLU A 400 20.86 -31.28 -19.34
CA GLU A 400 20.73 -29.82 -19.63
C GLU A 400 19.63 -29.18 -18.75
N ILE A 401 19.57 -29.65 -17.49
CA ILE A 401 18.30 -29.97 -16.83
C ILE A 401 17.78 -28.94 -15.82
N VAL A 402 18.56 -27.97 -15.34
CA VAL A 402 18.10 -27.20 -14.15
C VAL A 402 17.07 -26.12 -14.50
N GLU A 403 17.22 -25.38 -15.59
CA GLU A 403 16.22 -24.38 -16.01
C GLU A 403 15.07 -25.02 -16.81
N GLU A 404 15.35 -26.03 -17.63
CA GLU A 404 14.31 -26.72 -18.37
C GLU A 404 13.44 -27.62 -17.48
N GLU A 405 13.97 -28.28 -16.44
CA GLU A 405 13.12 -28.98 -15.48
C GLU A 405 12.28 -28.03 -14.63
N GLU A 406 12.74 -26.83 -14.30
CA GLU A 406 11.91 -25.90 -13.53
C GLU A 406 10.77 -25.35 -14.40
N LEU A 407 11.05 -25.01 -15.66
CA LEU A 407 10.04 -24.61 -16.63
C LEU A 407 9.11 -25.79 -16.99
N GLN A 408 9.63 -27.00 -17.20
CA GLN A 408 8.83 -28.20 -17.44
C GLN A 408 8.05 -28.63 -16.21
N ARG A 409 8.57 -28.41 -14.99
CA ARG A 409 7.79 -28.58 -13.76
C ARG A 409 6.71 -27.53 -13.67
N GLU A 410 6.98 -26.24 -13.94
CA GLU A 410 5.93 -25.21 -13.97
C GLU A 410 4.87 -25.53 -15.03
N VAL A 411 5.26 -25.97 -16.22
CA VAL A 411 4.34 -26.38 -17.31
C VAL A 411 3.60 -27.66 -16.95
N ALA A 412 4.24 -28.66 -16.33
CA ALA A 412 3.60 -29.88 -15.89
C ALA A 412 2.65 -29.61 -14.71
N THR A 413 3.01 -28.71 -13.81
CA THR A 413 2.14 -28.25 -12.71
C THR A 413 0.95 -27.50 -13.31
N TYR A 414 1.17 -26.60 -14.26
CA TYR A 414 0.12 -25.87 -14.97
C TYR A 414 -0.83 -26.80 -15.76
N ILE A 415 -0.29 -27.81 -16.45
CA ILE A 415 -1.08 -28.82 -17.17
C ILE A 415 -1.84 -29.68 -16.16
N SER A 416 -1.20 -30.08 -15.06
CA SER A 416 -1.82 -30.87 -13.98
C SER A 416 -2.94 -30.09 -13.31
N ASP A 417 -2.75 -28.79 -13.05
CA ASP A 417 -3.74 -27.90 -12.46
C ASP A 417 -4.91 -27.72 -13.42
N ARG A 418 -4.64 -27.48 -14.72
CA ARG A 418 -5.70 -27.39 -15.73
C ARG A 418 -6.49 -28.69 -15.91
N GLN A 419 -5.81 -29.84 -15.82
CA GLN A 419 -6.48 -31.14 -15.84
C GLN A 419 -7.30 -31.37 -14.57
N ARG A 420 -6.80 -30.92 -13.42
CA ARG A 420 -7.52 -30.96 -12.14
C ARG A 420 -8.76 -30.08 -12.19
N ASP A 421 -8.66 -28.89 -12.77
CA ASP A 421 -9.78 -27.96 -12.98
C ASP A 421 -10.84 -28.56 -13.91
N GLN A 422 -10.44 -29.19 -15.01
CA GLN A 422 -11.37 -29.89 -15.91
C GLN A 422 -12.06 -31.06 -15.20
N HIS A 423 -11.31 -31.87 -14.47
CA HIS A 423 -11.86 -33.01 -13.74
C HIS A 423 -12.77 -32.55 -12.59
N LEU A 424 -12.45 -31.43 -11.94
CA LEU A 424 -13.30 -30.76 -10.96
C LEU A 424 -14.59 -30.28 -11.63
N GLN A 425 -14.52 -29.59 -12.77
CA GLN A 425 -15.70 -29.16 -13.53
C GLN A 425 -16.61 -30.32 -13.93
N GLU A 426 -16.05 -31.41 -14.45
CA GLU A 426 -16.82 -32.61 -14.82
C GLU A 426 -17.46 -33.26 -13.59
N HIS A 427 -16.71 -33.36 -12.49
CA HIS A 427 -17.21 -33.86 -11.22
C HIS A 427 -18.35 -32.98 -10.67
N TYR A 428 -18.21 -31.65 -10.76
CA TYR A 428 -19.25 -30.72 -10.35
C TYR A 428 -20.50 -30.79 -11.21
N ALA A 429 -20.36 -30.94 -12.53
CA ALA A 429 -21.50 -31.16 -13.42
C ALA A 429 -22.26 -32.43 -13.04
N GLY A 430 -21.53 -33.52 -12.73
CA GLY A 430 -22.11 -34.76 -12.21
C GLY A 430 -22.84 -34.57 -10.88
N LEU A 431 -22.25 -33.85 -9.92
CA LEU A 431 -22.86 -33.57 -8.62
C LEU A 431 -24.11 -32.69 -8.75
N HIS A 432 -24.11 -31.68 -9.62
CA HIS A 432 -25.29 -30.84 -9.83
C HIS A 432 -26.45 -31.65 -10.41
N GLN A 433 -26.14 -32.60 -11.29
CA GLN A 433 -27.11 -33.54 -11.83
C GLN A 433 -27.63 -34.50 -10.74
N LEU A 434 -26.73 -34.98 -9.87
CA LEU A 434 -27.08 -35.81 -8.70
C LEU A 434 -27.99 -35.05 -7.74
N ARG A 435 -27.68 -33.79 -7.42
CA ARG A 435 -28.52 -32.89 -6.61
C ARG A 435 -29.91 -32.77 -7.19
N HIS A 436 -30.03 -32.44 -8.48
CA HIS A 436 -31.34 -32.32 -9.12
C HIS A 436 -32.13 -33.63 -9.04
N LEU A 437 -31.47 -34.78 -9.20
CA LEU A 437 -32.11 -36.09 -9.04
C LEU A 437 -32.54 -36.36 -7.59
N LEU A 438 -31.70 -36.06 -6.60
CA LEU A 438 -31.99 -36.24 -5.18
C LEU A 438 -33.12 -35.32 -4.72
N THR A 439 -33.09 -34.03 -5.06
CA THR A 439 -34.15 -33.07 -4.72
C THR A 439 -35.47 -33.46 -5.36
N LYS A 440 -35.44 -33.94 -6.61
CA LYS A 440 -36.63 -34.43 -7.32
C LYS A 440 -37.20 -35.71 -6.70
N ARG A 441 -36.35 -36.63 -6.21
CA ARG A 441 -36.80 -37.92 -5.65
C ARG A 441 -37.21 -37.85 -4.18
N LEU A 442 -36.47 -37.12 -3.36
CA LEU A 442 -36.58 -37.20 -1.90
C LEU A 442 -37.49 -36.12 -1.31
N GLY A 443 -38.03 -35.22 -2.14
CA GLY A 443 -38.85 -34.10 -1.68
C GLY A 443 -38.01 -33.01 -1.01
N LYS A 444 -38.63 -31.85 -0.81
CA LYS A 444 -37.98 -30.63 -0.29
C LYS A 444 -37.52 -30.74 1.17
N ASP A 445 -38.07 -31.70 1.92
CA ASP A 445 -37.87 -31.81 3.38
C ASP A 445 -36.78 -32.81 3.79
N ASN A 446 -35.97 -33.30 2.84
CA ASN A 446 -34.97 -34.30 3.18
C ASN A 446 -33.70 -33.66 3.81
N LYS A 447 -33.58 -33.83 5.13
CA LYS A 447 -32.42 -33.48 5.96
C LYS A 447 -31.09 -34.02 5.41
N LEU A 448 -31.07 -35.22 4.83
CA LEU A 448 -29.87 -35.85 4.27
C LEU A 448 -29.35 -35.10 3.04
N ALA A 449 -30.25 -34.68 2.15
CA ALA A 449 -29.89 -33.88 0.98
C ALA A 449 -29.32 -32.51 1.39
N GLN A 450 -29.82 -31.92 2.48
CA GLN A 450 -29.28 -30.68 3.04
C GLN A 450 -27.89 -30.89 3.64
N GLN A 451 -27.64 -32.00 4.33
CA GLN A 451 -26.32 -32.33 4.90
C GLN A 451 -25.26 -32.55 3.81
N ILE A 452 -25.58 -33.35 2.79
CA ILE A 452 -24.72 -33.57 1.62
C ILE A 452 -24.35 -32.22 0.98
N PHE A 453 -25.35 -31.36 0.76
CA PHE A 453 -25.13 -30.03 0.19
C PHE A 453 -24.24 -29.15 1.09
N GLN A 454 -24.42 -29.17 2.40
CA GLN A 454 -23.58 -28.40 3.32
C GLN A 454 -22.12 -28.86 3.30
N ILE A 455 -21.87 -30.18 3.27
CA ILE A 455 -20.52 -30.74 3.20
C ILE A 455 -19.86 -30.42 1.85
N GLU A 456 -20.60 -30.52 0.75
CA GLU A 456 -20.10 -30.12 -0.57
C GLU A 456 -19.71 -28.64 -0.62
N MET A 457 -20.52 -27.77 -0.01
CA MET A 457 -20.22 -26.34 0.08
C MET A 457 -18.98 -26.07 0.93
N LYS A 458 -18.82 -26.76 2.07
CA LYS A 458 -17.60 -26.70 2.89
C LYS A 458 -16.38 -27.17 2.09
N ARG A 459 -16.47 -28.32 1.43
CA ARG A 459 -15.41 -28.89 0.59
C ARG A 459 -14.99 -27.92 -0.51
N LYS A 460 -15.96 -27.33 -1.21
CA LYS A 460 -15.69 -26.31 -2.24
C LYS A 460 -14.99 -25.08 -1.64
N SER A 461 -15.40 -24.64 -0.45
CA SER A 461 -14.74 -23.54 0.25
C SER A 461 -13.29 -23.88 0.62
N VAL A 462 -13.03 -25.07 1.15
CA VAL A 462 -11.67 -25.53 1.51
C VAL A 462 -10.78 -25.63 0.28
N LEU A 463 -11.27 -26.22 -0.82
CA LEU A 463 -10.53 -26.26 -2.09
C LEU A 463 -10.19 -24.86 -2.59
N LYS A 464 -11.14 -23.91 -2.55
CA LYS A 464 -10.89 -22.52 -2.95
C LYS A 464 -9.80 -21.86 -2.11
N GLU A 465 -9.80 -22.08 -0.80
CA GLU A 465 -8.76 -21.55 0.11
C GLU A 465 -7.41 -22.25 -0.08
N GLN A 466 -7.40 -23.56 -0.36
CA GLN A 466 -6.19 -24.30 -0.70
C GLN A 466 -5.55 -23.74 -1.97
N ASP A 467 -6.32 -23.58 -3.05
CA ASP A 467 -5.80 -23.04 -4.31
C ASP A 467 -5.30 -21.60 -4.13
N LYS A 468 -6.00 -20.80 -3.33
CA LYS A 468 -5.56 -19.46 -2.97
C LYS A 468 -4.24 -19.48 -2.21
N CYS A 469 -4.08 -20.38 -1.23
CA CYS A 469 -2.84 -20.58 -0.49
C CYS A 469 -1.66 -20.93 -1.43
N ILE A 470 -1.87 -21.87 -2.37
CA ILE A 470 -0.86 -22.24 -3.38
C ILE A 470 -0.47 -21.02 -4.25
N ARG A 471 -1.46 -20.25 -4.71
CA ARG A 471 -1.22 -19.05 -5.54
C ARG A 471 -0.49 -17.94 -4.79
N GLU A 472 -0.87 -17.69 -3.55
CA GLU A 472 -0.23 -16.70 -2.68
C GLU A 472 1.21 -17.12 -2.37
N TRP A 473 1.43 -18.40 -2.06
CA TRP A 473 2.76 -18.97 -1.85
C TRP A 473 3.65 -18.83 -3.07
N ALA A 474 3.19 -19.18 -4.27
CA ALA A 474 3.98 -19.05 -5.49
C ALA A 474 4.47 -17.59 -5.69
N THR A 475 3.61 -16.63 -5.39
CA THR A 475 3.94 -15.20 -5.47
C THR A 475 4.94 -14.79 -4.38
N LYS A 476 4.72 -15.24 -3.14
CA LYS A 476 5.60 -14.96 -1.99
C LYS A 476 6.98 -15.57 -2.19
N LYS A 477 7.05 -16.83 -2.63
CA LYS A 477 8.28 -17.56 -2.94
C LYS A 477 9.12 -16.82 -3.98
N ARG A 478 8.51 -16.36 -5.08
CA ARG A 478 9.20 -15.54 -6.10
C ARG A 478 9.77 -14.26 -5.50
N SER A 479 9.00 -13.57 -4.65
CA SER A 479 9.48 -12.36 -3.97
C SER A 479 10.67 -12.64 -3.03
N LEU A 480 10.64 -13.74 -2.28
CA LEU A 480 11.73 -14.15 -1.39
C LEU A 480 12.99 -14.53 -2.17
N ILE A 481 12.84 -15.25 -3.29
CA ILE A 481 13.96 -15.59 -4.18
C ILE A 481 14.59 -14.33 -4.78
N ILE A 482 13.77 -13.37 -5.24
CA ILE A 482 14.28 -12.09 -5.78
C ILE A 482 15.03 -11.30 -4.72
N ASN A 483 14.53 -11.27 -3.47
CA ASN A 483 15.24 -10.63 -2.35
C ASN A 483 16.59 -11.32 -2.06
N LEU A 484 16.63 -12.65 -2.10
CA LEU A 484 17.86 -13.43 -1.92
C LEU A 484 18.87 -13.16 -3.03
N ILE A 485 18.43 -13.19 -4.30
CA ILE A 485 19.28 -12.87 -5.46
C ILE A 485 19.85 -11.46 -5.31
N TYR A 486 19.01 -10.48 -4.96
CA TYR A 486 19.46 -9.11 -4.74
C TYR A 486 20.50 -9.00 -3.63
N ALA A 487 20.29 -9.65 -2.48
CA ALA A 487 21.26 -9.65 -1.38
C ALA A 487 22.61 -10.25 -1.80
N ILE A 488 22.60 -11.37 -2.53
CA ILE A 488 23.81 -12.01 -3.05
C ILE A 488 24.52 -11.10 -4.06
N SER A 489 23.79 -10.53 -5.02
CA SER A 489 24.34 -9.63 -6.04
C SER A 489 24.93 -8.37 -5.41
N LEU A 490 24.26 -7.80 -4.41
CA LEU A 490 24.74 -6.60 -3.71
C LEU A 490 25.97 -6.90 -2.85
N LEU A 491 26.01 -8.04 -2.15
CA LEU A 491 27.20 -8.51 -1.43
C LEU A 491 28.38 -8.66 -2.38
N ALA A 492 28.20 -9.32 -3.51
CA ALA A 492 29.25 -9.53 -4.50
C ALA A 492 29.75 -8.19 -5.10
N ALA A 493 28.84 -7.29 -5.46
CA ALA A 493 29.17 -5.97 -5.98
C ALA A 493 29.92 -5.11 -4.95
N PHE A 494 29.48 -5.13 -3.69
CA PHE A 494 30.10 -4.37 -2.62
C PHE A 494 31.48 -4.93 -2.23
N PHE A 495 31.65 -6.25 -2.32
CA PHE A 495 32.95 -6.89 -2.15
C PHE A 495 33.95 -6.44 -3.23
N ILE A 496 33.51 -6.30 -4.49
CA ILE A 496 34.31 -5.74 -5.58
C ILE A 496 34.62 -4.25 -5.33
N LEU A 497 33.63 -3.48 -4.86
CA LEU A 497 33.78 -2.06 -4.56
C LEU A 497 34.86 -1.80 -3.50
N THR A 498 34.85 -2.59 -2.43
CA THR A 498 35.71 -2.34 -1.26
C THR A 498 37.05 -3.06 -1.35
N MET A 499 37.13 -4.20 -2.05
CA MET A 499 38.30 -5.11 -2.12
C MET A 499 39.33 -4.91 -0.99
N PRO A 500 38.92 -5.05 0.28
CA PRO A 500 39.60 -4.38 1.39
C PRO A 500 40.99 -4.93 1.74
N PHE A 501 41.45 -5.99 1.06
CA PHE A 501 42.66 -6.72 1.42
C PHE A 501 43.57 -7.10 0.24
N ILE A 502 43.33 -6.57 -0.97
CA ILE A 502 44.19 -6.84 -2.12
C ILE A 502 45.13 -5.65 -2.34
N PRO A 503 46.46 -5.81 -2.19
CA PRO A 503 47.42 -4.77 -2.52
C PRO A 503 47.45 -4.57 -4.04
N MET A 504 46.51 -3.78 -4.56
CA MET A 504 46.46 -3.39 -5.97
C MET A 504 47.14 -2.04 -6.17
N ALA A 505 47.79 -1.87 -7.32
CA ALA A 505 48.27 -0.57 -7.75
C ALA A 505 47.09 0.42 -7.85
N GLY A 506 47.34 1.70 -7.56
CA GLY A 506 46.30 2.75 -7.49
C GLY A 506 45.31 2.75 -8.67
N PRO A 507 45.74 2.68 -9.94
CA PRO A 507 44.81 2.66 -11.08
C PRO A 507 43.89 1.44 -11.12
N ALA A 508 44.38 0.27 -10.71
CA ALA A 508 43.58 -0.95 -10.67
C ALA A 508 42.55 -0.91 -9.53
N LEU A 509 42.93 -0.36 -8.37
CA LEU A 509 42.02 -0.13 -7.24
C LEU A 509 40.89 0.83 -7.61
N LEU A 510 41.22 1.90 -8.32
CA LEU A 510 40.23 2.87 -8.81
C LEU A 510 39.26 2.23 -9.82
N ALA A 511 39.78 1.49 -10.81
CA ALA A 511 38.96 0.82 -11.81
C ALA A 511 38.00 -0.21 -11.19
N THR A 512 38.50 -1.02 -10.24
CA THR A 512 37.68 -2.00 -9.51
C THR A 512 36.62 -1.33 -8.63
N GLY A 513 36.97 -0.22 -7.95
CA GLY A 513 36.01 0.60 -7.21
C GLY A 513 34.90 1.16 -8.09
N ILE A 514 35.22 1.65 -9.30
CA ILE A 514 34.21 2.13 -10.27
C ILE A 514 33.29 0.98 -10.68
N VAL A 515 33.84 -0.18 -11.04
CA VAL A 515 33.06 -1.36 -11.43
C VAL A 515 32.12 -1.80 -10.30
N GLY A 516 32.63 -1.91 -9.07
CA GLY A 516 31.82 -2.26 -7.90
C GLY A 516 30.68 -1.27 -7.66
N ALA A 517 30.96 0.04 -7.74
CA ALA A 517 29.93 1.07 -7.54
C ALA A 517 28.86 1.06 -8.65
N VAL A 518 29.26 0.86 -9.91
CA VAL A 518 28.33 0.68 -11.04
C VAL A 518 27.45 -0.55 -10.83
N LEU A 519 28.03 -1.69 -10.40
CA LEU A 519 27.28 -2.90 -10.12
C LEU A 519 26.28 -2.73 -8.96
N CYS A 520 26.68 -2.10 -7.86
CA CYS A 520 25.77 -1.80 -6.74
C CYS A 520 24.57 -0.98 -7.21
N LEU A 521 24.81 0.09 -7.96
CA LEU A 521 23.74 0.94 -8.50
C LEU A 521 22.85 0.15 -9.48
N ALA A 522 23.45 -0.57 -10.43
CA ALA A 522 22.72 -1.33 -11.44
C ALA A 522 21.83 -2.40 -10.81
N PHE A 523 22.33 -3.18 -9.85
CA PHE A 523 21.54 -4.17 -9.15
C PHE A 523 20.42 -3.56 -8.32
N THR A 524 20.63 -2.39 -7.70
CA THR A 524 19.53 -1.67 -7.02
C THR A 524 18.43 -1.22 -7.98
N VAL A 525 18.79 -0.66 -9.16
CA VAL A 525 17.80 -0.26 -10.17
C VAL A 525 17.06 -1.47 -10.73
N ILE A 526 17.77 -2.56 -11.04
CA ILE A 526 17.17 -3.82 -11.53
C ILE A 526 16.23 -4.41 -10.47
N TYR A 527 16.66 -4.44 -9.20
CA TYR A 527 15.82 -4.92 -8.09
C TYR A 527 14.54 -4.11 -7.96
N ASN A 528 14.62 -2.79 -7.97
CA ASN A 528 13.44 -1.91 -7.93
C ASN A 528 12.51 -2.16 -9.14
N ALA A 529 13.09 -2.34 -10.33
CA ALA A 529 12.36 -2.65 -11.55
C ALA A 529 11.60 -4.00 -11.45
N VAL A 530 12.30 -5.06 -11.02
CA VAL A 530 11.73 -6.40 -10.85
C VAL A 530 10.65 -6.40 -9.76
N LYS A 531 10.90 -5.73 -8.63
CA LYS A 531 9.93 -5.58 -7.54
C LYS A 531 8.66 -4.87 -8.01
N GLY A 532 8.80 -3.76 -8.73
CA GLY A 532 7.64 -3.09 -9.35
C GLY A 532 6.92 -3.96 -10.38
N GLY A 533 7.66 -4.71 -11.18
CA GLY A 533 7.12 -5.69 -12.13
C GLY A 533 6.29 -6.79 -11.46
N MET A 534 6.71 -7.27 -10.29
CA MET A 534 5.93 -8.23 -9.50
C MET A 534 4.61 -7.65 -9.00
N GLU A 535 4.57 -6.39 -8.57
CA GLU A 535 3.33 -5.75 -8.14
C GLU A 535 2.35 -5.58 -9.31
N ILE A 536 2.86 -5.22 -10.50
CA ILE A 536 2.07 -5.19 -11.73
C ILE A 536 1.56 -6.59 -12.08
N TYR A 537 2.38 -7.62 -11.94
CA TYR A 537 1.97 -9.01 -12.18
C TYR A 537 0.86 -9.44 -11.21
N LYS A 538 0.97 -9.12 -9.92
CA LYS A 538 -0.09 -9.37 -8.93
C LYS A 538 -1.39 -8.66 -9.30
N ALA A 539 -1.33 -7.39 -9.65
CA ALA A 539 -2.50 -6.61 -10.06
C ALA A 539 -3.13 -7.19 -11.34
N LYS A 540 -2.33 -7.59 -12.34
CA LYS A 540 -2.82 -8.22 -13.57
C LYS A 540 -3.46 -9.57 -13.31
N LYS A 541 -2.89 -10.37 -12.39
CA LYS A 541 -3.47 -11.65 -11.98
C LYS A 541 -4.78 -11.45 -11.24
N SER A 542 -4.85 -10.51 -10.30
CA SER A 542 -6.10 -10.15 -9.61
C SER A 542 -7.17 -9.66 -10.58
N ALA A 543 -6.81 -8.82 -11.57
CA ALA A 543 -7.73 -8.41 -12.63
C ALA A 543 -8.26 -9.58 -13.46
N ARG A 544 -7.42 -10.59 -13.69
CA ARG A 544 -7.82 -11.81 -14.42
C ARG A 544 -8.76 -12.68 -13.57
N GLU A 545 -8.45 -12.88 -12.30
CA GLU A 545 -9.29 -13.65 -11.36
C GLU A 545 -10.67 -12.99 -11.19
N ALA A 546 -10.73 -11.67 -11.01
CA ALA A 546 -11.98 -10.92 -10.95
C ALA A 546 -12.81 -11.08 -12.24
N ARG A 547 -12.15 -11.11 -13.40
CA ARG A 547 -12.81 -11.35 -14.70
C ARG A 547 -13.32 -12.79 -14.86
N GLU A 548 -12.55 -13.77 -14.40
CA GLU A 548 -12.97 -15.17 -14.42
C GLU A 548 -14.17 -15.38 -13.48
N GLU A 549 -14.18 -14.74 -12.30
CA GLU A 549 -15.31 -14.75 -11.38
C GLU A 549 -16.54 -14.04 -11.96
N LEU A 550 -16.35 -12.89 -12.63
CA LEU A 550 -17.41 -12.20 -13.38
C LEU A 550 -18.04 -13.11 -14.43
N ASN A 551 -17.22 -13.76 -15.28
CA ASN A 551 -17.72 -14.66 -16.32
C ASN A 551 -18.46 -15.85 -15.71
N ALA A 552 -17.92 -16.47 -14.66
CA ALA A 552 -18.55 -17.58 -13.97
C ALA A 552 -19.92 -17.19 -13.36
N LYS A 553 -20.04 -15.96 -12.84
CA LYS A 553 -21.31 -15.41 -12.32
C LYS A 553 -22.33 -15.14 -13.42
N ILE A 554 -21.89 -14.68 -14.59
CA ILE A 554 -22.78 -14.51 -15.75
C ILE A 554 -23.27 -15.88 -16.24
N ASP A 555 -22.38 -16.87 -16.34
CA ASP A 555 -22.75 -18.23 -16.74
C ASP A 555 -23.70 -18.88 -15.71
N GLU A 556 -23.45 -18.70 -14.41
CA GLU A 556 -24.35 -19.13 -13.33
C GLU A 556 -25.74 -18.49 -13.48
N PHE A 557 -25.79 -17.17 -13.69
CA PHE A 557 -27.03 -16.44 -13.92
C PHE A 557 -27.79 -16.99 -15.13
N GLU A 558 -27.13 -17.21 -16.27
CA GLU A 558 -27.77 -17.77 -17.47
C GLU A 558 -28.39 -19.15 -17.24
N MET A 559 -27.74 -19.99 -16.42
CA MET A 559 -28.25 -21.33 -16.10
C MET A 559 -29.49 -21.32 -15.21
N ILE A 560 -29.64 -20.32 -14.33
CA ILE A 560 -30.71 -20.30 -13.31
C ILE A 560 -31.74 -19.19 -13.52
N LYS A 561 -31.55 -18.28 -14.50
CA LYS A 561 -32.38 -17.08 -14.68
C LYS A 561 -33.89 -17.33 -14.73
N ASP A 562 -34.32 -18.45 -15.31
CA ASP A 562 -35.74 -18.79 -15.45
C ASP A 562 -36.37 -19.27 -14.14
N SER A 563 -35.54 -19.66 -13.17
CA SER A 563 -35.96 -20.12 -11.84
C SER A 563 -35.90 -19.05 -10.75
N LEU A 564 -35.28 -17.90 -11.04
CA LEU A 564 -35.08 -16.81 -10.09
C LEU A 564 -36.28 -15.85 -10.06
N SER A 565 -36.60 -15.34 -8.87
CA SER A 565 -37.49 -14.19 -8.70
C SER A 565 -36.84 -12.90 -9.23
N GLU A 566 -37.66 -11.88 -9.52
CA GLU A 566 -37.14 -10.58 -10.01
C GLU A 566 -36.16 -9.92 -9.04
N ASP A 567 -36.40 -10.03 -7.72
CA ASP A 567 -35.49 -9.48 -6.71
C ASP A 567 -34.15 -10.24 -6.67
N GLU A 568 -34.16 -11.56 -6.85
CA GLU A 568 -32.93 -12.35 -6.96
C GLU A 568 -32.15 -12.01 -8.24
N LYS A 569 -32.84 -11.79 -9.36
CA LYS A 569 -32.20 -11.34 -10.61
C LYS A 569 -31.53 -9.98 -10.42
N ARG A 570 -32.19 -9.04 -9.74
CA ARG A 570 -31.63 -7.72 -9.42
C ARG A 570 -30.39 -7.83 -8.52
N LEU A 571 -30.42 -8.71 -7.53
CA LEU A 571 -29.27 -8.97 -6.66
C LEU A 571 -28.08 -9.55 -7.46
N PHE A 572 -28.33 -10.55 -8.32
CA PHE A 572 -27.31 -11.13 -9.20
C PHE A 572 -26.72 -10.07 -10.14
N PHE A 573 -27.56 -9.22 -10.72
CA PHE A 573 -27.11 -8.12 -11.57
C PHE A 573 -26.19 -7.14 -10.82
N LEU A 574 -26.54 -6.76 -9.58
CA LEU A 574 -25.69 -5.89 -8.77
C LEU A 574 -24.35 -6.56 -8.41
N GLU A 575 -24.34 -7.86 -8.13
CA GLU A 575 -23.11 -8.61 -7.88
C GLU A 575 -22.21 -8.66 -9.12
N ILE A 576 -22.79 -8.94 -10.29
CA ILE A 576 -22.10 -8.93 -11.59
C ILE A 576 -21.54 -7.53 -11.89
N LYS A 577 -22.33 -6.47 -11.70
CA LYS A 577 -21.89 -5.08 -11.88
C LYS A 577 -20.75 -4.69 -10.93
N ARG A 578 -20.79 -5.16 -9.68
CA ARG A 578 -19.70 -4.96 -8.72
C ARG A 578 -18.41 -5.62 -9.21
N LEU A 579 -18.47 -6.87 -9.67
CA LEU A 579 -17.31 -7.60 -10.21
C LEU A 579 -16.78 -6.97 -11.51
N ASP A 580 -17.66 -6.42 -12.32
CA ASP A 580 -17.33 -5.68 -13.54
C ASP A 580 -16.54 -4.39 -13.23
N ALA A 581 -17.05 -3.58 -12.30
CA ALA A 581 -16.38 -2.38 -11.81
C ALA A 581 -15.03 -2.70 -11.13
N GLU A 582 -14.96 -3.77 -10.34
CA GLU A 582 -13.71 -4.23 -9.74
C GLU A 582 -12.69 -4.65 -10.82
N THR A 583 -13.13 -5.38 -11.84
CA THR A 583 -12.30 -5.78 -12.98
C THR A 583 -11.74 -4.57 -13.71
N GLU A 584 -12.58 -3.56 -14.00
CA GLU A 584 -12.15 -2.31 -14.64
C GLU A 584 -11.16 -1.53 -13.77
N TYR A 585 -11.44 -1.40 -12.46
CA TYR A 585 -10.56 -0.76 -11.50
C TYR A 585 -9.18 -1.41 -11.47
N GLN A 586 -9.10 -2.75 -11.41
CA GLN A 586 -7.83 -3.46 -11.41
C GLN A 586 -7.05 -3.28 -12.71
N GLN A 587 -7.72 -3.21 -13.86
CA GLN A 587 -7.06 -2.92 -15.15
C GLN A 587 -6.47 -1.50 -15.20
N LYS A 588 -7.20 -0.50 -14.70
CA LYS A 588 -6.70 0.88 -14.56
C LYS A 588 -5.51 0.91 -13.59
N MET A 589 -5.57 0.17 -12.48
CA MET A 589 -4.48 0.05 -11.51
C MET A 589 -3.21 -0.54 -12.14
N VAL A 590 -3.32 -1.58 -12.96
CA VAL A 590 -2.18 -2.15 -13.71
C VAL A 590 -1.51 -1.10 -14.59
N THR A 591 -2.31 -0.29 -15.29
CA THR A 591 -1.80 0.78 -16.17
C THR A 591 -1.08 1.85 -15.36
N TYR A 592 -1.69 2.32 -14.27
CA TYR A 592 -1.11 3.29 -13.34
C TYR A 592 0.24 2.82 -12.77
N GLN A 593 0.29 1.58 -12.25
CA GLN A 593 1.51 1.01 -11.69
C GLN A 593 2.61 0.84 -12.75
N SER A 594 2.24 0.46 -13.97
CA SER A 594 3.18 0.36 -15.10
C SER A 594 3.81 1.72 -15.43
N MET A 595 3.01 2.79 -15.46
CA MET A 595 3.51 4.14 -15.71
C MET A 595 4.44 4.63 -14.59
N GLN A 596 4.06 4.42 -13.33
CA GLN A 596 4.91 4.78 -12.19
C GLN A 596 6.24 4.01 -12.21
N LEU A 597 6.22 2.73 -12.58
CA LEU A 597 7.43 1.90 -12.69
C LEU A 597 8.37 2.44 -13.77
N VAL A 598 7.87 2.68 -14.98
CA VAL A 598 8.67 3.24 -16.08
C VAL A 598 9.29 4.57 -15.68
N ARG A 599 8.49 5.47 -15.10
CA ARG A 599 8.99 6.76 -14.59
C ARG A 599 10.10 6.55 -13.55
N SER A 600 9.90 5.69 -12.56
CA SER A 600 10.89 5.46 -11.50
C SER A 600 12.21 4.93 -12.05
N ILE A 601 12.16 3.96 -12.98
CA ILE A 601 13.36 3.39 -13.62
C ILE A 601 14.10 4.47 -14.43
N LEU A 602 13.39 5.29 -15.20
CA LEU A 602 14.00 6.35 -16.00
C LEU A 602 14.71 7.39 -15.12
N ILE A 603 14.06 7.84 -14.04
CA ILE A 603 14.64 8.83 -13.12
C ILE A 603 15.85 8.22 -12.38
N GLU A 604 15.71 7.01 -11.85
CA GLU A 604 16.77 6.35 -11.08
C GLU A 604 18.00 5.98 -11.93
N SER A 605 17.80 5.63 -13.21
CA SER A 605 18.92 5.33 -14.10
C SER A 605 19.65 6.59 -14.58
N LEU A 606 18.94 7.69 -14.82
CA LEU A 606 19.53 8.92 -15.39
C LEU A 606 20.09 9.88 -14.35
N ALA A 607 19.58 9.89 -13.11
CA ALA A 607 19.98 10.86 -12.11
C ALA A 607 21.50 10.92 -11.82
N PRO A 608 22.27 9.81 -11.74
CA PRO A 608 23.71 9.88 -11.51
C PRO A 608 24.44 10.61 -12.64
N ALA A 609 24.12 10.28 -13.90
CA ALA A 609 24.72 10.92 -15.07
C ALA A 609 24.38 12.42 -15.15
N ILE A 610 23.13 12.78 -14.84
CA ILE A 610 22.67 14.17 -14.80
C ILE A 610 23.40 14.95 -13.70
N VAL A 611 23.46 14.41 -12.48
CA VAL A 611 24.13 15.06 -11.34
C VAL A 611 25.63 15.23 -11.62
N PHE A 612 26.28 14.20 -12.15
CA PHE A 612 27.67 14.26 -12.57
C PHE A 612 27.89 15.37 -13.60
N ALA A 613 27.14 15.35 -14.71
CA ALA A 613 27.32 16.32 -15.78
C ALA A 613 27.04 17.76 -15.31
N SER A 614 26.03 17.92 -14.44
CA SER A 614 25.61 19.22 -13.90
C SER A 614 26.70 19.86 -13.05
N PHE A 615 27.39 19.10 -12.19
CA PHE A 615 28.39 19.69 -11.29
C PHE A 615 29.82 19.66 -11.82
N VAL A 616 30.15 18.76 -12.75
CA VAL A 616 31.49 18.70 -13.35
C VAL A 616 31.65 19.74 -14.46
N PHE A 617 30.67 19.85 -15.36
CA PHE A 617 30.82 20.67 -16.58
C PHE A 617 30.21 22.06 -16.50
N PHE A 618 29.34 22.34 -15.52
CA PHE A 618 28.74 23.67 -15.34
C PHE A 618 29.19 24.35 -14.06
N PRO A 619 29.24 25.69 -14.02
CA PRO A 619 29.38 26.44 -12.78
C PRO A 619 28.28 26.07 -11.79
N MET A 620 28.61 26.07 -10.50
CA MET A 620 27.74 25.62 -9.41
C MET A 620 26.29 26.14 -9.47
N GLY A 621 26.10 27.44 -9.73
CA GLY A 621 24.76 28.03 -9.84
C GLY A 621 23.92 27.43 -10.97
N ILE A 622 24.55 27.20 -12.14
CA ILE A 622 23.89 26.55 -13.28
C ILE A 622 23.68 25.06 -13.00
N GLY A 623 24.66 24.38 -12.39
CA GLY A 623 24.54 22.97 -12.00
C GLY A 623 23.34 22.73 -11.08
N PHE A 624 23.16 23.57 -10.05
CA PHE A 624 21.97 23.50 -9.18
C PHE A 624 20.67 23.80 -9.93
N ALA A 625 20.67 24.76 -10.86
CA ALA A 625 19.50 25.05 -11.68
C ALA A 625 19.10 23.85 -12.55
N VAL A 626 20.06 23.14 -13.15
CA VAL A 626 19.81 21.92 -13.95
C VAL A 626 19.26 20.80 -13.08
N VAL A 627 19.89 20.51 -11.93
CA VAL A 627 19.40 19.48 -10.99
C VAL A 627 18.01 19.84 -10.47
N GLY A 628 17.78 21.11 -10.13
CA GLY A 628 16.47 21.62 -9.71
C GLY A 628 15.40 21.46 -10.78
N ALA A 629 15.72 21.75 -12.04
CA ALA A 629 14.80 21.53 -13.17
C ALA A 629 14.47 20.04 -13.36
N VAL A 630 15.43 19.14 -13.19
CA VAL A 630 15.23 17.68 -13.29
C VAL A 630 14.37 17.17 -12.13
N ILE A 631 14.57 17.67 -10.91
CA ILE A 631 13.71 17.38 -9.76
C ILE A 631 12.28 17.90 -10.01
N GLY A 632 12.15 19.13 -10.52
CA GLY A 632 10.88 19.71 -10.91
C GLY A 632 10.15 18.86 -11.96
N LEU A 633 10.86 18.40 -12.99
CA LEU A 633 10.32 17.48 -14.00
C LEU A 633 9.92 16.13 -13.40
N ALA A 634 10.72 15.57 -12.49
CA ALA A 634 10.40 14.34 -11.78
C ALA A 634 9.12 14.48 -10.96
N ILE A 635 8.91 15.61 -10.28
CA ILE A 635 7.69 15.92 -9.53
C ILE A 635 6.50 16.14 -10.48
N ALA A 636 6.67 16.94 -11.52
CA ALA A 636 5.61 17.22 -12.50
C ALA A 636 5.13 15.94 -13.20
N THR A 637 6.05 15.07 -13.61
CA THR A 637 5.70 13.76 -14.20
C THR A 637 4.98 12.84 -13.22
N HIS A 638 5.27 12.91 -11.91
CA HIS A 638 4.50 12.18 -10.90
C HIS A 638 3.05 12.65 -10.86
N PHE A 639 2.84 13.96 -10.75
CA PHE A 639 1.51 14.56 -10.71
C PHE A 639 0.73 14.31 -12.00
N LEU A 640 1.38 14.36 -13.16
CA LEU A 640 0.75 14.04 -14.44
C LEU A 640 0.32 12.57 -14.51
N ILE A 641 1.12 11.63 -13.98
CA ILE A 641 0.72 10.23 -13.94
C ILE A 641 -0.44 10.03 -12.96
N ASP A 642 -0.38 10.65 -11.79
CA ASP A 642 -1.45 10.57 -10.79
C ASP A 642 -2.76 11.17 -11.31
N LEU A 643 -2.71 12.33 -11.97
CA LEU A 643 -3.89 13.00 -12.50
C LEU A 643 -4.56 12.19 -13.63
N ASN A 644 -3.75 11.60 -14.52
CA ASN A 644 -4.26 10.95 -15.72
C ASN A 644 -4.56 9.46 -15.54
N PHE A 645 -3.84 8.76 -14.67
CA PHE A 645 -3.91 7.29 -14.58
C PHE A 645 -4.37 6.75 -13.23
N LYS A 646 -4.34 7.54 -12.14
CA LYS A 646 -4.75 7.02 -10.83
C LYS A 646 -6.23 6.66 -10.87
N PRO A 647 -6.59 5.37 -10.65
CA PRO A 647 -7.97 4.97 -10.70
C PRO A 647 -8.73 5.62 -9.55
N LYS A 648 -9.83 6.31 -9.88
CA LYS A 648 -10.82 6.72 -8.88
C LYS A 648 -11.60 5.46 -8.51
N LYS A 649 -11.86 5.26 -7.22
CA LYS A 649 -12.85 4.26 -6.81
C LYS A 649 -14.19 4.81 -7.26
N ASP A 650 -14.83 4.12 -8.19
CA ASP A 650 -16.17 4.52 -8.63
C ASP A 650 -17.09 4.54 -7.40
N GLU A 651 -17.83 5.64 -7.26
CA GLU A 651 -18.82 5.78 -6.19
C GLU A 651 -19.85 4.64 -6.30
N ILE A 652 -20.43 4.26 -5.16
CA ILE A 652 -21.32 3.10 -5.01
C ILE A 652 -22.28 3.01 -6.21
N LEU A 653 -22.18 1.91 -6.97
CA LEU A 653 -23.00 1.65 -8.15
C LEU A 653 -24.50 1.84 -7.82
N THR A 654 -25.10 2.92 -8.32
CA THR A 654 -26.54 3.14 -8.22
C THR A 654 -27.24 2.20 -9.18
N PHE A 655 -28.27 1.49 -8.71
CA PHE A 655 -29.05 0.59 -9.56
C PHE A 655 -29.76 1.37 -10.67
N ASN A 656 -29.54 0.96 -11.92
CA ASN A 656 -30.16 1.54 -13.11
C ASN A 656 -31.07 0.49 -13.76
N GLU A 657 -32.38 0.72 -13.70
CA GLU A 657 -33.39 -0.22 -14.22
C GLU A 657 -33.22 -0.46 -15.73
N ASN A 658 -32.81 0.54 -16.51
CA ASN A 658 -32.62 0.39 -17.95
C ASN A 658 -31.43 -0.54 -18.28
N GLU A 659 -30.33 -0.43 -17.52
CA GLU A 659 -29.18 -1.32 -17.67
C GLU A 659 -29.51 -2.74 -17.23
N PHE A 660 -30.33 -2.89 -16.18
CA PHE A 660 -30.83 -4.18 -15.73
C PHE A 660 -31.66 -4.87 -16.82
N GLN A 661 -32.62 -4.16 -17.42
CA GLN A 661 -33.44 -4.72 -18.52
C GLN A 661 -32.56 -5.10 -19.73
N GLY A 662 -31.61 -4.24 -20.13
CA GLY A 662 -30.66 -4.57 -21.20
C GLY A 662 -29.78 -5.79 -20.89
N PHE A 663 -29.40 -5.98 -19.62
CA PHE A 663 -28.68 -7.18 -19.17
C PHE A 663 -29.56 -8.44 -19.24
N LEU A 664 -30.85 -8.35 -18.88
CA LEU A 664 -31.77 -9.49 -18.99
C LEU A 664 -31.94 -9.96 -20.44
N GLU A 665 -31.96 -9.02 -21.39
CA GLU A 665 -32.04 -9.33 -22.83
C GLU A 665 -30.77 -9.98 -23.37
N ASN A 666 -29.59 -9.54 -22.91
CA ASN A 666 -28.31 -10.02 -23.41
C ASN A 666 -27.21 -10.01 -22.32
N PRO A 667 -27.16 -11.04 -21.45
CA PRO A 667 -26.18 -11.11 -20.36
C PRO A 667 -24.71 -11.09 -20.85
N ASP A 668 -24.48 -11.65 -22.04
CA ASP A 668 -23.19 -11.69 -22.72
C ASP A 668 -22.65 -10.30 -23.12
N SER A 669 -23.47 -9.23 -23.07
CA SER A 669 -23.01 -7.87 -23.37
C SER A 669 -21.90 -7.43 -22.40
N LEU A 670 -21.91 -7.92 -21.15
CA LEU A 670 -20.87 -7.62 -20.15
C LEU A 670 -19.59 -8.43 -20.38
N LYS A 671 -19.66 -9.64 -20.95
CA LYS A 671 -18.47 -10.43 -21.33
C LYS A 671 -17.65 -9.71 -22.41
N LYS A 672 -18.34 -8.98 -23.29
CA LYS A 672 -17.78 -8.23 -24.41
C LYS A 672 -17.43 -6.79 -24.03
N MET A 673 -16.75 -6.58 -22.89
CA MET A 673 -16.09 -5.28 -22.71
C MET A 673 -15.13 -5.05 -23.89
N PRO A 674 -15.24 -3.90 -24.57
CA PRO A 674 -14.40 -3.62 -25.72
C PRO A 674 -12.94 -3.75 -25.27
N LYS A 675 -12.12 -4.43 -26.08
CA LYS A 675 -10.65 -4.37 -25.99
C LYS A 675 -10.19 -2.96 -26.38
N SER A 676 -10.67 -1.95 -25.66
CA SER A 676 -10.05 -0.65 -25.57
C SER A 676 -8.77 -0.90 -24.79
N SER A 677 -7.76 -1.44 -25.47
CA SER A 677 -6.38 -1.20 -25.06
C SER A 677 -6.29 0.31 -24.84
N PRO A 678 -5.92 0.78 -23.65
CA PRO A 678 -5.69 2.20 -23.44
C PRO A 678 -4.58 2.59 -24.42
N ARG A 679 -4.97 3.17 -25.56
CA ARG A 679 -4.02 3.77 -26.48
C ARG A 679 -3.40 4.91 -25.70
N LEU A 680 -2.10 4.80 -25.41
CA LEU A 680 -1.31 5.77 -24.64
C LEU A 680 -1.50 7.22 -25.12
N PHE A 681 -1.85 7.37 -26.39
CA PHE A 681 -2.19 8.61 -27.06
C PHE A 681 -3.52 8.43 -27.78
N LYS A 682 -4.63 8.36 -27.05
CA LYS A 682 -5.92 8.63 -27.68
C LYS A 682 -6.01 10.14 -27.79
N GLU A 683 -5.89 10.63 -29.01
CA GLU A 683 -6.18 12.03 -29.37
C GLU A 683 -7.50 12.37 -28.71
N SER A 684 -7.49 13.39 -27.83
CA SER A 684 -8.71 13.79 -27.15
C SER A 684 -9.70 14.20 -28.22
N GLU A 685 -10.66 13.35 -28.54
CA GLU A 685 -11.87 13.79 -29.20
C GLU A 685 -12.53 14.74 -28.20
N SER A 686 -12.16 16.01 -28.30
CA SER A 686 -12.81 17.10 -27.62
C SER A 686 -14.30 16.92 -27.89
N ASN A 687 -15.08 16.77 -26.81
CA ASN A 687 -16.52 16.85 -26.84
C ASN A 687 -16.93 18.04 -27.73
N LYS A 688 -17.28 17.77 -28.99
CA LYS A 688 -18.12 18.65 -29.79
C LYS A 688 -19.51 18.49 -29.21
N GLU A 689 -19.75 19.19 -28.10
CA GLU A 689 -21.10 19.59 -27.76
C GLU A 689 -21.69 20.31 -28.97
N LYS A 690 -22.88 19.85 -29.37
CA LYS A 690 -23.76 20.58 -30.28
C LYS A 690 -24.13 21.91 -29.64
N SER A 691 -23.32 22.94 -29.87
CA SER A 691 -23.78 24.32 -29.77
C SER A 691 -24.46 24.68 -31.09
N SER A 692 -25.79 24.65 -31.05
CA SER A 692 -26.65 25.35 -32.00
C SER A 692 -26.73 26.80 -31.54
N SER A 693 -25.88 27.67 -32.07
CA SER A 693 -26.19 29.09 -32.20
C SER A 693 -25.35 29.69 -33.33
N ASP A 694 -26.05 30.16 -34.35
CA ASP A 694 -25.54 31.00 -35.41
C ASP A 694 -24.96 32.29 -34.81
N ILE A 695 -23.65 32.49 -34.98
CA ILE A 695 -23.05 33.82 -34.95
C ILE A 695 -22.07 33.90 -36.12
N GLU A 696 -22.49 34.59 -37.18
CA GLU A 696 -21.64 35.16 -38.22
C GLU A 696 -20.61 36.09 -37.58
N LEU A 697 -19.32 35.85 -37.83
CA LEU A 697 -18.29 36.87 -37.76
C LEU A 697 -17.28 36.65 -38.91
N GLU A 698 -17.13 37.71 -39.71
CA GLU A 698 -16.27 37.84 -40.90
C GLU A 698 -14.76 37.61 -40.63
N PRO A 699 -13.98 37.30 -41.68
CA PRO A 699 -12.54 37.05 -41.58
C PRO A 699 -11.71 38.34 -41.64
N LEU A 700 -11.25 38.80 -40.48
CA LEU A 700 -10.09 39.69 -40.37
C LEU A 700 -8.83 38.83 -40.34
N PHE A 701 -8.14 38.68 -41.48
CA PHE A 701 -6.67 38.62 -41.63
C PHE A 701 -6.33 38.29 -43.09
N ARG A 702 -6.12 39.34 -43.88
CA ARG A 702 -5.50 39.27 -45.21
C ARG A 702 -4.49 40.41 -45.34
N GLY A 703 -3.25 40.08 -45.71
CA GLY A 703 -2.14 41.00 -45.94
C GLY A 703 -0.99 40.70 -44.96
N SER A 704 0.26 40.50 -45.36
CA SER A 704 0.94 40.94 -46.57
C SER A 704 2.23 40.12 -46.72
N SER A 705 2.37 39.39 -47.83
CA SER A 705 3.68 38.94 -48.33
C SER A 705 4.41 40.13 -48.91
N GLY A 706 5.58 40.46 -48.35
CA GLY A 706 6.50 41.45 -48.90
C GLY A 706 7.81 40.77 -49.29
N ASP A 707 8.09 40.82 -50.59
CA ASP A 707 9.33 40.42 -51.25
C ASP A 707 10.56 41.11 -50.64
N LEU A 708 11.67 40.36 -50.49
CA LEU A 708 13.00 40.95 -50.37
C LEU A 708 13.86 40.47 -51.54
N GLN A 709 14.10 41.39 -52.47
CA GLN A 709 15.10 41.27 -53.52
C GLN A 709 16.51 41.61 -52.99
N VAL A 710 17.46 40.89 -53.58
CA VAL A 710 18.90 41.05 -53.63
C VAL A 710 19.39 42.51 -53.72
N ARG A 711 20.27 42.91 -52.80
CA ARG A 711 21.60 43.46 -53.10
C ARG A 711 22.54 43.40 -51.91
#